data_AF-A0A3D1CQX1-F1
#
_entry.id   AF-A0A3D1CQX1-F1
#
_cell.length_a   1.000
_cell.length_b   1.000
_cell.length_c   1.000
_cell.angle_alpha   90.00
_cell.angle_beta   90.00
_cell.angle_gamma   90.00
#
_symmetry.space_group_name_H-M   'P 1'
#
loop_
_entity.id
_entity.type
_entity.pdbx_description
1 polymer ?
#
loop_
_entity_poly.entity_id
_entity_poly.type
_entity_poly.pdbx_seq_one_letter_code
_entity_poly.pdbx_strand_id
1 'polypeptide(L)'
;MRQFFLTLRATFFIILGGVCILHSANITQAATVTDLYDQPSSLVISAASNHKFVFVPASNISGGSTLTFTFASQFTTTSITEDDVDIADDGVDLTTAVNCAGADQASIAMAGNILTITICAGNGGDIALGSSVTVEVGTNASASGSGTNQITNPSTAATYYITLGGTFGDSGSIPLPFVTSNSGGVSGTFTAPSSDNGNNGCGACGGDPTPTPTPDPTPVPDIPPVEPTPEPTPTPEPTPTPTPEPIPTPTPTPAPDSTPTPTSGSTPSSGSTPTTTPTEPTTPPTEPITEPSQSPDLTANPPIELSSTTATLIVDGGLTLTPDGTTFSTLAGTPSTISVTLDESTPVTEARVIIDHVAYVLVANNSSYTANIVLPSADTALTIQADHTDGTTSTSSYTLNVQGGGMVYEVVNKSWVPVSGAMVTVYQTSGGSHTAWNASAYDSINPVIVGSSGAYSFYVPNGTYQITASHLGFQEGTSPTITVTNHILTTSIELKRTTIAPISPAPTGAINIAVAAVTTQLDVIRDIPAVQVATSIATPATAVLAATSAVALASSFSLLPYLQYLFTAPFLFFARRKRKAFGTVYNAATKLPVDLAIIRLFSSPEHKLIRSVVTNQKGEYLLSVAAGTYTIEVLKQNFSFPSAILQGKKDDGAFLDVYTGQIITVSDQEATIAANIPLDPAGAASLATPRHAALIRLFRVAQQVVAIAGIVLSIVVLIIAPTIFTTIMCVVQIIVYLLVRRLARVRKPKGWGIVYDEVTKQPVSNTVVRLFEPVYNKLIETVLTDRFGRYAFLVGPSQYYVSYSKPGYTEKLVRPIDFSTRTEPTALALDVPLAEAAEVVVKTEV
;
A
#
# COMPACT_ATOMS: atom_id res chain seq x y z
N MET A 1 -20.29 11.97 -38.71
CA MET A 1 -19.06 12.10 -37.88
C MET A 1 -19.16 11.38 -36.52
N ARG A 2 -20.16 11.66 -35.67
CA ARG A 2 -20.26 11.05 -34.32
C ARG A 2 -20.44 9.51 -34.31
N GLN A 3 -21.19 8.95 -35.26
CA GLN A 3 -21.33 7.49 -35.42
C GLN A 3 -20.09 6.81 -35.99
N PHE A 4 -19.31 7.50 -36.83
CA PHE A 4 -18.03 7.00 -37.36
C PHE A 4 -16.97 6.87 -36.25
N PHE A 5 -17.02 7.75 -35.24
CA PHE A 5 -16.17 7.65 -34.04
C PHE A 5 -16.63 6.57 -33.04
N LEU A 6 -17.92 6.19 -33.05
CA LEU A 6 -18.44 5.14 -32.18
C LEU A 6 -18.10 3.74 -32.71
N THR A 7 -18.22 3.53 -34.02
CA THR A 7 -17.83 2.29 -34.67
C THR A 7 -16.31 2.11 -34.63
N LEU A 8 -15.52 3.16 -34.86
CA LEU A 8 -14.06 3.09 -34.75
C LEU A 8 -13.58 2.76 -33.33
N ARG A 9 -14.29 3.19 -32.28
CA ARG A 9 -14.01 2.81 -30.88
C ARG A 9 -14.32 1.33 -30.61
N ALA A 10 -15.43 0.81 -31.10
CA ALA A 10 -15.81 -0.60 -30.92
C ALA A 10 -14.84 -1.54 -31.67
N THR A 11 -14.41 -1.20 -32.88
CA THR A 11 -13.44 -2.00 -33.64
C THR A 11 -12.04 -1.93 -33.03
N PHE A 12 -11.66 -0.82 -32.39
CA PHE A 12 -10.38 -0.66 -31.68
C PHE A 12 -10.30 -1.53 -30.41
N PHE A 13 -11.40 -1.71 -29.66
CA PHE A 13 -11.43 -2.59 -28.49
C PHE A 13 -11.42 -4.09 -28.85
N ILE A 14 -12.06 -4.47 -29.95
CA ILE A 14 -12.08 -5.87 -30.41
C ILE A 14 -10.72 -6.29 -30.99
N ILE A 15 -10.01 -5.38 -31.68
CA ILE A 15 -8.67 -5.64 -32.23
C ILE A 15 -7.59 -5.62 -31.14
N LEU A 16 -7.73 -4.77 -30.11
CA LEU A 16 -6.84 -4.80 -28.94
C LEU A 16 -7.02 -6.09 -28.11
N GLY A 17 -8.25 -6.62 -28.04
CA GLY A 17 -8.53 -7.93 -27.45
C GLY A 17 -7.94 -9.10 -28.26
N GLY A 18 -8.01 -9.06 -29.60
CA GLY A 18 -7.51 -10.13 -30.46
C GLY A 18 -5.98 -10.22 -30.59
N VAL A 19 -5.26 -9.10 -30.55
CA VAL A 19 -3.79 -9.08 -30.66
C VAL A 19 -3.10 -9.44 -29.34
N CYS A 20 -3.77 -9.28 -28.20
CA CYS A 20 -3.26 -9.75 -26.91
C CYS A 20 -3.29 -11.29 -26.77
N ILE A 21 -4.08 -12.01 -27.59
CA ILE A 21 -4.27 -13.47 -27.48
C ILE A 21 -3.21 -14.26 -28.29
N LEU A 22 -2.47 -13.62 -29.21
CA LEU A 22 -1.57 -14.32 -30.14
C LEU A 22 -0.07 -14.03 -30.00
N HIS A 23 0.35 -13.23 -29.01
CA HIS A 23 1.79 -13.01 -28.69
C HIS A 23 2.16 -13.33 -27.23
N SER A 24 1.31 -14.06 -26.51
CA SER A 24 1.64 -14.69 -25.23
C SER A 24 2.51 -15.93 -25.42
N ALA A 25 3.70 -15.76 -26.02
CA ALA A 25 4.79 -16.69 -25.87
C ALA A 25 5.78 -16.09 -24.84
N ASN A 26 5.60 -16.50 -23.59
CA ASN A 26 6.53 -16.40 -22.46
C ASN A 26 6.91 -14.99 -21.96
N ILE A 27 5.90 -14.18 -21.62
CA ILE A 27 5.99 -13.45 -20.36
C ILE A 27 5.14 -14.28 -19.40
N THR A 28 5.78 -15.08 -18.56
CA THR A 28 5.12 -15.73 -17.43
C THR A 28 4.53 -14.60 -16.59
N GLN A 29 3.22 -14.37 -16.72
CA GLN A 29 2.50 -13.59 -15.71
C GLN A 29 2.66 -14.36 -14.42
N ALA A 30 3.01 -13.68 -13.33
CA ALA A 30 3.02 -14.32 -12.04
C ALA A 30 1.63 -14.87 -11.78
N ALA A 31 1.48 -16.19 -11.67
CA ALA A 31 0.21 -16.75 -11.27
C ALA A 31 -0.04 -16.31 -9.81
N THR A 32 -1.30 -16.10 -9.44
CA THR A 32 -1.61 -15.70 -8.06
C THR A 32 -1.72 -16.98 -7.24
N VAL A 33 -1.01 -17.06 -6.11
CA VAL A 33 -1.20 -18.17 -5.18
C VAL A 33 -2.65 -18.17 -4.68
N THR A 34 -3.20 -19.36 -4.44
CA THR A 34 -4.55 -19.51 -3.87
C THR A 34 -4.47 -19.79 -2.37
N ASP A 35 -5.55 -19.56 -1.64
CA ASP A 35 -5.62 -19.82 -0.18
C ASP A 35 -4.50 -19.18 0.64
N LEU A 36 -3.97 -18.03 0.19
CA LEU A 36 -2.93 -17.29 0.90
C LEU A 36 -3.50 -16.54 2.11
N TYR A 37 -3.14 -16.95 3.31
CA TYR A 37 -3.44 -16.25 4.56
C TYR A 37 -2.33 -16.40 5.59
N ASP A 38 -2.41 -15.61 6.67
CA ASP A 38 -1.54 -15.68 7.85
C ASP A 38 -2.39 -15.82 9.12
N GLN A 39 -1.88 -16.53 10.11
CA GLN A 39 -2.46 -16.65 11.45
C GLN A 39 -1.46 -16.12 12.49
N PRO A 40 -1.43 -14.80 12.74
CA PRO A 40 -0.56 -14.23 13.75
C PRO A 40 -1.09 -14.52 15.17
N SER A 41 -0.20 -14.85 16.10
CA SER A 41 -0.57 -15.04 17.52
C SER A 41 -1.02 -13.75 18.22
N SER A 42 -0.67 -12.57 17.68
CA SER A 42 -1.10 -11.27 18.19
C SER A 42 -1.25 -10.27 17.05
N LEU A 43 -2.33 -9.48 17.08
CA LEU A 43 -2.54 -8.30 16.24
C LEU A 43 -2.39 -6.99 17.02
N VAL A 44 -1.81 -7.04 18.23
CA VAL A 44 -1.53 -5.83 19.01
C VAL A 44 -0.29 -5.14 18.49
N ILE A 45 -0.32 -3.82 18.41
CA ILE A 45 0.86 -3.01 18.05
C ILE A 45 2.03 -3.28 18.98
N SER A 46 3.24 -3.32 18.43
CA SER A 46 4.50 -3.58 19.17
C SER A 46 4.56 -4.92 19.93
N ALA A 47 3.57 -5.81 19.81
CA ALA A 47 3.62 -7.13 20.43
C ALA A 47 4.49 -8.09 19.61
N ALA A 48 5.18 -9.00 20.30
CA ALA A 48 5.80 -10.16 19.66
C ALA A 48 4.71 -11.13 19.19
N SER A 49 4.85 -11.66 17.97
CA SER A 49 3.89 -12.56 17.36
C SER A 49 4.58 -13.67 16.56
N ASN A 50 4.10 -14.91 16.77
CA ASN A 50 4.25 -16.01 15.83
C ASN A 50 3.40 -15.76 14.58
N HIS A 51 3.82 -16.31 13.46
CA HIS A 51 3.10 -16.30 12.19
C HIS A 51 2.98 -17.72 11.63
N LYS A 52 1.90 -17.96 10.89
CA LYS A 52 1.66 -19.23 10.19
C LYS A 52 1.03 -18.89 8.86
N PHE A 53 1.85 -18.87 7.83
CA PHE A 53 1.44 -18.64 6.45
C PHE A 53 0.99 -19.95 5.85
N VAL A 54 -0.16 -19.93 5.20
CA VAL A 54 -0.65 -21.06 4.40
C VAL A 54 -0.98 -20.53 3.02
N PHE A 55 -0.59 -21.26 1.98
CA PHE A 55 -0.93 -20.95 0.59
C PHE A 55 -0.81 -22.18 -0.30
N VAL A 56 -1.45 -22.11 -1.46
CA VAL A 56 -1.40 -23.12 -2.50
C VAL A 56 -0.75 -22.51 -3.74
N PRO A 57 0.41 -23.04 -4.21
CA PRO A 57 1.10 -22.48 -5.36
C PRO A 57 0.35 -22.86 -6.65
N ALA A 58 0.27 -21.89 -7.55
CA ALA A 58 -0.35 -22.06 -8.87
C ALA A 58 0.64 -22.62 -9.90
N SER A 59 1.94 -22.64 -9.56
CA SER A 59 3.04 -23.23 -10.33
C SER A 59 3.84 -24.22 -9.46
N ASN A 60 4.54 -25.19 -10.07
CA ASN A 60 5.47 -26.04 -9.32
C ASN A 60 6.61 -25.21 -8.73
N ILE A 61 6.96 -25.44 -7.47
CA ILE A 61 8.15 -24.86 -6.84
C ILE A 61 9.27 -25.89 -6.93
N SER A 62 10.03 -25.84 -8.03
CA SER A 62 11.17 -26.74 -8.24
C SER A 62 12.40 -26.28 -7.48
N GLY A 63 13.31 -27.21 -7.20
CA GLY A 63 14.61 -26.94 -6.60
C GLY A 63 15.38 -25.85 -7.33
N GLY A 64 15.96 -24.94 -6.55
CA GLY A 64 16.56 -23.68 -6.99
C GLY A 64 15.58 -22.49 -7.01
N SER A 65 14.29 -22.72 -6.79
CA SER A 65 13.30 -21.65 -6.67
C SER A 65 13.31 -21.02 -5.28
N THR A 66 13.00 -19.72 -5.23
CA THR A 66 12.89 -18.94 -4.01
C THR A 66 11.44 -18.54 -3.79
N LEU A 67 10.98 -18.66 -2.56
CA LEU A 67 9.79 -18.01 -2.02
C LEU A 67 10.25 -16.84 -1.14
N THR A 68 9.50 -15.77 -1.14
CA THR A 68 9.89 -14.52 -0.48
C THR A 68 8.68 -13.90 0.19
N PHE A 69 8.67 -13.89 1.51
CA PHE A 69 7.72 -13.14 2.31
C PHE A 69 8.33 -11.78 2.64
N THR A 70 7.73 -10.72 2.12
CA THR A 70 8.16 -9.34 2.38
C THR A 70 7.19 -8.72 3.37
N PHE A 71 7.69 -8.48 4.58
CA PHE A 71 6.99 -7.76 5.63
C PHE A 71 7.08 -6.25 5.37
N ALA A 72 6.05 -5.50 5.77
CA ALA A 72 6.13 -4.04 5.77
C ALA A 72 7.28 -3.58 6.69
N SER A 73 7.90 -2.43 6.39
CA SER A 73 9.09 -1.94 7.10
C SER A 73 8.87 -1.66 8.60
N GLN A 74 7.63 -1.65 9.05
CA GLN A 74 7.23 -1.38 10.43
C GLN A 74 7.27 -2.64 11.31
N PHE A 75 7.36 -3.83 10.70
CA PHE A 75 7.65 -5.06 11.45
C PHE A 75 9.12 -5.08 11.86
N THR A 76 9.44 -5.66 13.01
CA THR A 76 10.83 -5.95 13.40
C THR A 76 11.07 -7.45 13.28
N THR A 77 11.91 -7.85 12.34
CA THR A 77 12.22 -9.25 11.96
C THR A 77 13.67 -9.63 12.22
N THR A 78 14.48 -8.72 12.80
CA THR A 78 15.94 -8.86 12.91
C THR A 78 16.40 -10.00 13.81
N SER A 79 15.53 -10.51 14.67
CA SER A 79 15.79 -11.63 15.57
C SER A 79 15.53 -12.99 14.94
N ILE A 80 14.87 -13.06 13.78
CA ILE A 80 14.50 -14.33 13.15
C ILE A 80 15.73 -14.98 12.51
N THR A 81 16.00 -16.21 12.93
CA THR A 81 17.04 -17.09 12.39
C THR A 81 16.41 -18.27 11.68
N GLU A 82 17.22 -19.18 11.17
CA GLU A 82 16.72 -20.37 10.47
C GLU A 82 15.96 -21.31 11.40
N ASP A 83 16.42 -21.50 12.64
CA ASP A 83 15.72 -22.30 13.67
C ASP A 83 14.32 -21.75 14.02
N ASP A 84 14.00 -20.51 13.64
CA ASP A 84 12.72 -19.86 13.89
C ASP A 84 11.74 -20.00 12.71
N VAL A 85 12.07 -20.77 11.65
CA VAL A 85 11.24 -20.91 10.45
C VAL A 85 11.14 -22.36 10.00
N ASP A 86 9.92 -22.90 9.99
CA ASP A 86 9.63 -24.20 9.38
C ASP A 86 8.83 -24.04 8.08
N ILE A 87 8.99 -24.99 7.18
CA ILE A 87 8.18 -25.11 5.97
C ILE A 87 7.74 -26.56 5.78
N ALA A 88 6.46 -26.75 5.50
CA ALA A 88 5.84 -28.05 5.26
C ALA A 88 5.11 -28.09 3.91
N ASP A 89 5.19 -29.23 3.24
CA ASP A 89 4.46 -29.55 2.01
C ASP A 89 3.40 -30.61 2.32
N ASP A 90 2.11 -30.28 2.13
CA ASP A 90 0.97 -31.15 2.44
C ASP A 90 1.01 -31.72 3.88
N GLY A 91 1.53 -30.92 4.81
CA GLY A 91 1.67 -31.26 6.23
C GLY A 91 2.90 -32.11 6.57
N VAL A 92 3.82 -32.33 5.63
CA VAL A 92 5.12 -32.97 5.86
C VAL A 92 6.21 -31.91 5.91
N ASP A 93 6.91 -31.82 7.03
CA ASP A 93 7.98 -30.84 7.20
C ASP A 93 9.17 -31.12 6.28
N LEU A 94 9.68 -30.06 5.66
CA LEU A 94 10.94 -30.08 4.94
C LEU A 94 12.07 -29.74 5.91
N THR A 95 13.21 -30.41 5.74
CA THR A 95 14.44 -30.06 6.45
C THR A 95 14.96 -28.69 6.00
N THR A 96 15.24 -27.79 6.95
CA THR A 96 15.79 -26.46 6.68
C THR A 96 17.27 -26.34 7.05
N ALA A 97 17.95 -25.36 6.45
CA ALA A 97 19.31 -24.95 6.81
C ALA A 97 19.57 -23.49 6.44
N VAL A 98 20.65 -22.88 6.96
CA VAL A 98 21.04 -21.50 6.62
C VAL A 98 21.42 -21.29 5.14
N ASN A 99 21.73 -22.36 4.40
CA ASN A 99 22.03 -22.32 2.96
C ASN A 99 21.89 -23.72 2.33
N CYS A 100 21.81 -23.77 0.99
CA CYS A 100 21.73 -25.02 0.23
C CYS A 100 23.07 -25.73 0.00
N ALA A 101 24.05 -25.65 0.92
CA ALA A 101 25.30 -26.39 0.80
C ALA A 101 25.20 -27.85 1.30
N GLY A 102 24.18 -28.16 2.11
CA GLY A 102 23.93 -29.46 2.73
C GLY A 102 22.93 -30.33 1.97
N ALA A 103 22.44 -31.38 2.64
CA ALA A 103 21.40 -32.28 2.14
C ALA A 103 19.98 -31.81 2.45
N ASP A 104 19.85 -30.67 3.14
CA ASP A 104 18.57 -30.10 3.58
C ASP A 104 17.72 -29.66 2.37
N GLN A 105 16.41 -29.82 2.51
CA GLN A 105 15.45 -29.65 1.42
C GLN A 105 15.14 -28.19 1.13
N ALA A 106 15.25 -27.31 2.12
CA ALA A 106 15.05 -25.88 1.99
C ALA A 106 16.14 -25.09 2.74
N SER A 107 16.37 -23.84 2.34
CA SER A 107 17.20 -22.92 3.10
C SER A 107 16.49 -21.63 3.45
N ILE A 108 16.77 -21.11 4.64
CA ILE A 108 16.11 -19.93 5.20
C ILE A 108 17.12 -18.80 5.32
N ALA A 109 16.75 -17.63 4.82
CA ALA A 109 17.53 -16.42 4.97
C ALA A 109 16.62 -15.23 5.31
N MET A 110 16.98 -14.47 6.34
CA MET A 110 16.33 -13.21 6.69
C MET A 110 17.27 -12.05 6.32
N ALA A 111 16.78 -11.11 5.50
CA ALA A 111 17.53 -9.92 5.10
C ALA A 111 16.63 -8.68 5.20
N GLY A 112 16.82 -7.89 6.27
CA GLY A 112 15.87 -6.83 6.61
C GLY A 112 14.49 -7.41 6.89
N ASN A 113 13.46 -6.88 6.23
CA ASN A 113 12.06 -7.30 6.37
C ASN A 113 11.67 -8.36 5.32
N ILE A 114 12.64 -9.09 4.77
CA ILE A 114 12.43 -10.06 3.71
C ILE A 114 12.90 -11.43 4.21
N LEU A 115 11.96 -12.35 4.38
CA LEU A 115 12.19 -13.77 4.60
C LEU A 115 12.27 -14.45 3.24
N THR A 116 13.42 -15.03 2.91
CA THR A 116 13.63 -15.82 1.69
C THR A 116 13.80 -17.28 2.04
N ILE A 117 12.94 -18.12 1.45
CA ILE A 117 13.02 -19.58 1.52
C ILE A 117 13.47 -20.06 0.16
N THR A 118 14.57 -20.80 0.07
CA THR A 118 15.04 -21.39 -1.19
C THR A 118 14.89 -22.89 -1.13
N ILE A 119 14.12 -23.49 -2.03
CA ILE A 119 14.07 -24.94 -2.16
C ILE A 119 15.41 -25.41 -2.75
N CYS A 120 16.12 -26.29 -2.07
CA CYS A 120 17.47 -26.68 -2.45
C CYS A 120 17.47 -27.67 -3.63
N ALA A 121 18.17 -27.30 -4.70
CA ALA A 121 18.17 -28.07 -5.94
C ALA A 121 18.79 -29.47 -5.76
N GLY A 122 18.01 -30.51 -6.07
CA GLY A 122 18.47 -31.89 -6.01
C GLY A 122 18.35 -32.58 -4.64
N ASN A 123 17.81 -31.90 -3.63
CA ASN A 123 17.67 -32.44 -2.26
C ASN A 123 16.26 -32.97 -1.95
N GLY A 124 15.36 -33.01 -2.94
CA GLY A 124 14.02 -33.60 -2.77
C GLY A 124 13.02 -32.72 -2.00
N GLY A 125 13.17 -31.40 -2.04
CA GLY A 125 12.23 -30.42 -1.49
C GLY A 125 11.25 -29.83 -2.51
N ASP A 126 11.17 -30.40 -3.71
CA ASP A 126 10.29 -29.88 -4.78
C ASP A 126 8.82 -29.93 -4.35
N ILE A 127 8.12 -28.79 -4.41
CA ILE A 127 6.70 -28.69 -4.04
C ILE A 127 5.86 -28.67 -5.32
N ALA A 128 4.84 -29.52 -5.38
CA ALA A 128 3.95 -29.61 -6.54
C ALA A 128 2.95 -28.46 -6.59
N LEU A 129 2.51 -28.10 -7.81
CA LEU A 129 1.37 -27.21 -7.99
C LEU A 129 0.13 -27.78 -7.28
N GLY A 130 -0.63 -26.94 -6.60
CA GLY A 130 -1.83 -27.36 -5.87
C GLY A 130 -1.58 -27.96 -4.48
N SER A 131 -0.33 -28.17 -4.05
CA SER A 131 -0.02 -28.60 -2.69
C SER A 131 -0.25 -27.50 -1.65
N SER A 132 -0.62 -27.86 -0.43
CA SER A 132 -0.82 -26.93 0.68
C SER A 132 0.51 -26.66 1.39
N VAL A 133 1.12 -25.51 1.09
CA VAL A 133 2.37 -25.10 1.73
C VAL A 133 2.08 -24.36 3.02
N THR A 134 2.68 -24.80 4.12
CA THR A 134 2.62 -24.12 5.42
C THR A 134 4.00 -23.61 5.78
N VAL A 135 4.11 -22.34 6.18
CA VAL A 135 5.35 -21.74 6.69
C VAL A 135 5.07 -21.18 8.07
N GLU A 136 5.76 -21.70 9.07
CA GLU A 136 5.65 -21.26 10.46
C GLU A 136 6.85 -20.39 10.82
N VAL A 137 6.61 -19.23 11.41
CA VAL A 137 7.67 -18.29 11.79
C VAL A 137 7.50 -17.89 13.24
N GLY A 138 8.47 -18.25 14.06
CA GLY A 138 8.57 -17.87 15.45
C GLY A 138 8.73 -19.07 16.38
N THR A 139 8.24 -18.98 17.61
CA THR A 139 8.32 -20.07 18.59
C THR A 139 7.39 -21.24 18.29
N ASN A 140 6.57 -21.14 17.24
CA ASN A 140 5.77 -22.24 16.71
C ASN A 140 6.57 -23.13 15.74
N ALA A 141 7.72 -22.69 15.24
CA ALA A 141 8.64 -23.55 14.48
C ALA A 141 9.30 -24.57 15.43
N SER A 142 9.08 -25.86 15.18
CA SER A 142 9.56 -26.98 16.00
C SER A 142 10.12 -28.17 15.20
N ALA A 143 10.12 -28.13 13.87
CA ALA A 143 10.45 -29.26 13.01
C ALA A 143 11.94 -29.34 12.66
N SER A 144 12.55 -28.25 12.19
CA SER A 144 13.98 -28.20 11.84
C SER A 144 14.88 -27.61 12.94
N GLY A 145 14.26 -27.11 14.00
CA GLY A 145 14.90 -26.53 15.19
C GLY A 145 13.84 -26.26 16.26
N SER A 146 14.20 -25.56 17.34
CA SER A 146 13.21 -25.01 18.27
C SER A 146 13.26 -23.50 18.19
N GLY A 147 12.23 -22.90 17.60
CA GLY A 147 12.13 -21.46 17.46
C GLY A 147 12.13 -20.77 18.83
N THR A 148 12.93 -19.71 18.95
CA THR A 148 13.09 -18.93 20.19
C THR A 148 12.76 -17.45 20.02
N ASN A 149 12.70 -16.97 18.78
CA ASN A 149 12.40 -15.59 18.43
C ASN A 149 11.02 -15.46 17.84
N GLN A 150 10.46 -14.24 17.85
CA GLN A 150 9.18 -13.91 17.22
C GLN A 150 9.33 -12.61 16.43
N ILE A 151 8.42 -12.36 15.49
CA ILE A 151 8.36 -11.09 14.78
C ILE A 151 7.67 -10.07 15.67
N THR A 152 8.20 -8.85 15.77
CA THR A 152 7.52 -7.76 16.48
C THR A 152 6.60 -6.98 15.53
N ASN A 153 5.35 -6.84 15.92
CA ASN A 153 4.31 -6.12 15.19
C ASN A 153 4.61 -4.61 15.06
N PRO A 154 4.03 -3.93 14.05
CA PRO A 154 4.12 -2.48 13.89
C PRO A 154 3.73 -1.69 15.14
N SER A 155 4.37 -0.55 15.38
CA SER A 155 4.08 0.31 16.53
C SER A 155 2.86 1.23 16.36
N THR A 156 2.22 1.22 15.19
CA THR A 156 1.09 2.09 14.85
C THR A 156 -0.10 1.25 14.42
N ALA A 157 -1.29 1.60 14.89
CA ALA A 157 -2.53 0.91 14.50
C ALA A 157 -2.89 1.28 13.05
N ALA A 158 -2.81 0.29 12.16
CA ALA A 158 -3.17 0.39 10.75
C ALA A 158 -3.22 -1.02 10.14
N THR A 159 -3.71 -1.13 8.91
CA THR A 159 -3.55 -2.34 8.10
C THR A 159 -2.20 -2.30 7.39
N TYR A 160 -1.37 -3.32 7.62
CA TYR A 160 -0.12 -3.53 6.90
C TYR A 160 -0.24 -4.75 6.00
N TYR A 161 0.69 -4.90 5.06
CA TYR A 161 0.68 -6.01 4.11
C TYR A 161 1.94 -6.85 4.23
N ILE A 162 1.76 -8.16 4.16
CA ILE A 162 2.84 -9.11 3.90
C ILE A 162 2.63 -9.61 2.47
N THR A 163 3.64 -9.54 1.62
CA THR A 163 3.54 -10.01 0.24
C THR A 163 4.38 -11.27 0.02
N LEU A 164 3.79 -12.27 -0.62
CA LEU A 164 4.47 -13.46 -1.11
C LEU A 164 4.89 -13.24 -2.58
N GLY A 165 6.12 -13.61 -2.91
CA GLY A 165 6.64 -13.66 -4.27
C GLY A 165 7.92 -14.49 -4.34
N GLY A 166 8.71 -14.33 -5.39
CA GLY A 166 10.02 -14.99 -5.52
C GLY A 166 10.29 -15.49 -6.94
N THR A 167 11.32 -16.31 -7.10
CA THR A 167 11.69 -16.86 -8.43
C THR A 167 10.81 -18.01 -8.87
N PHE A 168 10.01 -18.61 -7.98
CA PHE A 168 9.00 -19.62 -8.34
C PHE A 168 7.87 -19.08 -9.21
N GLY A 169 7.76 -17.75 -9.29
CA GLY A 169 6.93 -17.08 -10.27
C GLY A 169 5.55 -16.70 -9.79
N ASP A 170 5.01 -17.27 -8.70
CA ASP A 170 3.70 -16.86 -8.20
C ASP A 170 3.80 -15.68 -7.22
N SER A 171 2.66 -15.03 -6.95
CA SER A 171 2.61 -13.91 -6.00
C SER A 171 1.29 -13.81 -5.25
N GLY A 172 1.29 -13.14 -4.10
CA GLY A 172 0.09 -12.83 -3.33
C GLY A 172 0.33 -11.80 -2.22
N SER A 173 -0.73 -11.34 -1.56
CA SER A 173 -0.64 -10.34 -0.49
C SER A 173 -1.66 -10.60 0.61
N ILE A 174 -1.22 -10.48 1.86
CA ILE A 174 -2.02 -10.69 3.07
C ILE A 174 -2.16 -9.34 3.78
N PRO A 175 -3.39 -8.82 3.98
CA PRO A 175 -3.63 -7.65 4.82
C PRO A 175 -3.73 -8.05 6.31
N LEU A 176 -3.00 -7.34 7.18
CA LEU A 176 -3.00 -7.53 8.63
C LEU A 176 -3.38 -6.24 9.36
N PRO A 177 -4.56 -6.17 9.99
CA PRO A 177 -4.97 -5.01 10.79
C PRO A 177 -4.37 -5.07 12.21
N PHE A 178 -3.61 -4.06 12.62
CA PHE A 178 -3.07 -3.96 13.98
C PHE A 178 -3.82 -2.95 14.84
N VAL A 179 -3.99 -3.27 16.12
CA VAL A 179 -4.78 -2.51 17.10
C VAL A 179 -3.97 -2.14 18.34
N THR A 180 -4.38 -1.09 19.05
CA THR A 180 -3.61 -0.50 20.16
C THR A 180 -3.56 -1.35 21.43
N SER A 181 -4.51 -2.25 21.64
CA SER A 181 -4.54 -3.14 22.82
C SER A 181 -5.53 -4.29 22.62
N ASN A 182 -5.29 -5.40 23.31
CA ASN A 182 -6.22 -6.53 23.41
C ASN A 182 -7.37 -6.29 24.42
N SER A 183 -7.51 -5.08 24.98
CA SER A 183 -8.52 -4.73 25.99
C SER A 183 -9.93 -4.50 25.41
N GLY A 184 -10.29 -5.32 24.43
CA GLY A 184 -11.61 -5.45 23.85
C GLY A 184 -11.81 -6.87 23.34
N GLY A 185 -11.52 -7.88 24.17
CA GLY A 185 -12.06 -9.23 24.04
C GLY A 185 -12.08 -9.84 22.63
N VAL A 186 -10.95 -9.87 21.92
CA VAL A 186 -10.70 -10.92 20.93
C VAL A 186 -9.46 -11.69 21.39
N SER A 187 -9.65 -12.49 22.44
CA SER A 187 -8.83 -13.67 22.61
C SER A 187 -9.30 -14.66 21.55
N GLY A 188 -8.65 -14.66 20.40
CA GLY A 188 -8.71 -15.82 19.52
C GLY A 188 -8.05 -16.99 20.23
N THR A 189 -8.79 -17.73 21.05
CA THR A 189 -8.39 -19.09 21.39
C THR A 189 -8.49 -19.89 20.10
N PHE A 190 -7.36 -20.05 19.41
CA PHE A 190 -7.22 -21.11 18.44
C PHE A 190 -7.20 -22.41 19.23
N THR A 191 -8.36 -23.07 19.30
CA THR A 191 -8.45 -24.42 19.80
C THR A 191 -7.71 -25.30 18.79
N ALA A 192 -6.49 -25.72 19.12
CA ALA A 192 -5.87 -26.85 18.46
C ALA A 192 -6.82 -28.06 18.56
N PRO A 193 -6.95 -28.90 17.54
CA PRO A 193 -7.64 -30.17 17.70
C PRO A 193 -6.79 -31.08 18.60
N SER A 194 -6.99 -31.01 19.91
CA SER A 194 -6.47 -32.02 20.83
C SER A 194 -7.38 -33.24 20.77
N SER A 195 -6.80 -34.36 20.37
CA SER A 195 -7.33 -35.69 20.60
C SER A 195 -7.46 -35.98 22.12
N ASP A 196 -8.41 -36.86 22.43
CA ASP A 196 -8.99 -37.13 23.75
C ASP A 196 -8.05 -37.47 24.94
N ASN A 197 -8.64 -37.24 26.13
CA ASN A 197 -8.51 -37.93 27.43
C ASN A 197 -7.58 -37.34 28.53
N GLY A 198 -8.21 -36.92 29.64
CA GLY A 198 -7.71 -37.24 30.99
C GLY A 198 -7.67 -36.12 32.05
N ASN A 199 -8.77 -35.98 32.81
CA ASN A 199 -8.88 -35.86 34.28
C ASN A 199 -8.07 -34.85 35.14
N ASN A 200 -8.76 -34.33 36.19
CA ASN A 200 -8.33 -33.67 37.45
C ASN A 200 -8.16 -32.12 37.52
N GLY A 201 -9.17 -31.43 38.08
CA GLY A 201 -9.23 -31.13 39.53
C GLY A 201 -8.45 -29.94 40.14
N CYS A 202 -9.22 -28.88 40.47
CA CYS A 202 -9.16 -28.00 41.66
C CYS A 202 -8.06 -26.92 41.87
N GLY A 203 -8.53 -25.77 42.38
CA GLY A 203 -7.95 -25.15 43.58
C GLY A 203 -7.49 -23.70 43.45
N ALA A 204 -8.29 -22.78 43.99
CA ALA A 204 -8.04 -21.34 44.11
C ALA A 204 -6.76 -20.95 44.89
N CYS A 205 -6.24 -19.72 44.66
CA CYS A 205 -6.24 -18.58 45.62
C CYS A 205 -5.14 -17.52 45.35
N GLY A 206 -5.53 -16.23 45.38
CA GLY A 206 -4.72 -15.04 45.75
C GLY A 206 -4.09 -14.25 44.59
N GLY A 207 -4.30 -12.95 44.35
CA GLY A 207 -4.89 -11.84 45.11
C GLY A 207 -3.83 -10.80 45.49
N ASP A 208 -3.73 -9.67 44.75
CA ASP A 208 -3.43 -8.29 45.25
C ASP A 208 -3.56 -7.23 44.11
N PRO A 209 -3.58 -5.90 44.35
CA PRO A 209 -4.71 -5.05 44.00
C PRO A 209 -4.45 -4.06 42.85
N THR A 210 -5.51 -3.70 42.14
CA THR A 210 -5.52 -2.67 41.08
C THR A 210 -5.53 -1.26 41.69
N PRO A 211 -4.69 -0.31 41.22
CA PRO A 211 -4.72 1.07 41.71
C PRO A 211 -5.99 1.83 41.27
N THR A 212 -6.50 2.66 42.18
CA THR A 212 -7.68 3.53 42.01
C THR A 212 -7.42 4.64 40.98
N PRO A 213 -8.31 4.90 40.00
CA PRO A 213 -8.18 6.03 39.09
C PRO A 213 -8.61 7.36 39.74
N THR A 214 -7.78 8.38 39.53
CA THR A 214 -7.97 9.80 39.87
C THR A 214 -9.14 10.42 39.07
N PRO A 215 -9.99 11.29 39.65
CA PRO A 215 -11.12 11.89 38.93
C PRO A 215 -10.68 12.93 37.89
N ASP A 216 -11.38 12.89 36.75
CA ASP A 216 -11.27 13.73 35.55
C ASP A 216 -11.71 15.20 35.84
N PRO A 217 -11.00 16.24 35.36
CA PRO A 217 -11.35 17.62 35.65
C PRO A 217 -12.61 18.11 34.89
N THR A 218 -13.45 18.83 35.64
CA THR A 218 -14.68 19.50 35.24
C THR A 218 -14.46 20.53 34.11
N PRO A 219 -15.40 20.70 33.15
CA PRO A 219 -15.24 21.64 32.04
C PRO A 219 -15.26 23.10 32.50
N VAL A 220 -14.30 23.90 32.00
CA VAL A 220 -14.16 25.34 32.27
C VAL A 220 -15.01 26.15 31.26
N PRO A 221 -15.70 27.24 31.67
CA PRO A 221 -16.56 28.04 30.79
C PRO A 221 -15.78 28.84 29.72
N ASP A 222 -16.44 29.00 28.58
CA ASP A 222 -16.02 29.71 27.37
C ASP A 222 -15.76 31.21 27.64
N ILE A 223 -14.58 31.73 27.24
CA ILE A 223 -14.16 33.13 27.40
C ILE A 223 -14.08 33.78 25.99
N PRO A 224 -14.61 35.00 25.78
CA PRO A 224 -14.60 35.68 24.49
C PRO A 224 -13.19 36.03 23.97
N PRO A 225 -13.02 36.25 22.66
CA PRO A 225 -11.71 36.32 22.00
C PRO A 225 -10.93 37.57 22.42
N VAL A 226 -9.71 37.36 22.91
CA VAL A 226 -8.75 38.41 23.26
C VAL A 226 -7.91 38.79 22.04
N GLU A 227 -7.80 40.10 21.82
CA GLU A 227 -7.03 40.76 20.75
C GLU A 227 -5.52 40.42 20.82
N PRO A 228 -4.81 40.23 19.68
CA PRO A 228 -3.44 39.74 19.69
C PRO A 228 -2.47 40.73 20.34
N THR A 229 -1.79 40.27 21.38
CA THR A 229 -0.69 40.97 22.05
C THR A 229 0.56 40.93 21.15
N PRO A 230 1.32 42.03 21.00
CA PRO A 230 2.50 42.07 20.12
C PRO A 230 3.61 41.12 20.59
N GLU A 231 4.22 40.45 19.62
CA GLU A 231 5.28 39.44 19.77
C GLU A 231 6.54 40.04 20.46
N PRO A 232 7.10 39.38 21.49
CA PRO A 232 8.27 39.89 22.19
C PRO A 232 9.52 39.85 21.31
N THR A 233 10.31 40.93 21.37
CA THR A 233 11.60 41.07 20.68
C THR A 233 12.60 40.02 21.19
N PRO A 234 13.32 39.30 20.31
CA PRO A 234 14.25 38.26 20.72
C PRO A 234 15.40 38.83 21.56
N THR A 235 15.63 38.22 22.72
CA THR A 235 16.75 38.51 23.62
C THR A 235 18.04 37.94 23.02
N PRO A 236 19.17 38.66 23.00
CA PRO A 236 20.41 38.17 22.43
C PRO A 236 20.95 36.93 23.17
N GLU A 237 21.41 35.95 22.38
CA GLU A 237 21.98 34.68 22.80
C GLU A 237 23.29 34.89 23.58
N PRO A 238 23.48 34.25 24.76
CA PRO A 238 24.69 34.42 25.55
C PRO A 238 25.91 33.79 24.88
N THR A 239 27.03 34.51 24.93
CA THR A 239 28.34 34.10 24.40
C THR A 239 28.84 32.83 25.08
N PRO A 240 29.34 31.82 24.34
CA PRO A 240 29.79 30.55 24.92
C PRO A 240 31.00 30.73 25.85
N THR A 241 30.92 30.11 27.02
CA THR A 241 32.00 30.03 28.02
C THR A 241 33.06 29.02 27.56
N PRO A 242 34.37 29.30 27.69
CA PRO A 242 35.43 28.39 27.24
C PRO A 242 35.44 27.09 28.05
N THR A 243 35.55 25.97 27.31
CA THR A 243 35.68 24.60 27.81
C THR A 243 36.98 24.41 28.59
N PRO A 244 36.96 23.86 29.82
CA PRO A 244 38.18 23.56 30.57
C PRO A 244 38.96 22.38 29.98
N GLU A 245 40.28 22.47 30.12
CA GLU A 245 41.31 21.56 29.60
C GLU A 245 41.25 20.16 30.28
N PRO A 246 41.51 19.05 29.55
CA PRO A 246 41.34 17.70 30.08
C PRO A 246 42.39 17.30 31.13
N ILE A 247 41.91 16.71 32.22
CA ILE A 247 42.72 16.11 33.30
C ILE A 247 43.34 14.78 32.82
N PRO A 248 44.64 14.51 33.09
CA PRO A 248 45.29 13.28 32.66
C PRO A 248 44.80 12.04 33.42
N THR A 249 44.61 10.96 32.65
CA THR A 249 44.17 9.62 33.07
C THR A 249 45.22 8.92 33.95
N PRO A 250 44.85 8.31 35.11
CA PRO A 250 45.79 7.54 35.91
C PRO A 250 46.13 6.17 35.30
N THR A 251 47.41 5.81 35.42
CA THR A 251 48.10 4.59 34.95
C THR A 251 47.56 3.30 35.61
N PRO A 252 47.45 2.16 34.88
CA PRO A 252 46.95 0.90 35.42
C PRO A 252 47.92 0.19 36.38
N THR A 253 47.38 -0.34 37.48
CA THR A 253 48.04 -1.20 38.47
C THR A 253 48.26 -2.62 37.90
N PRO A 254 49.45 -3.25 38.09
CA PRO A 254 49.74 -4.57 37.56
C PRO A 254 49.10 -5.72 38.35
N ALA A 255 48.76 -6.79 37.63
CA ALA A 255 48.23 -8.04 38.15
C ALA A 255 49.32 -8.91 38.82
N PRO A 256 49.02 -9.65 39.91
CA PRO A 256 49.87 -10.72 40.41
C PRO A 256 49.51 -12.08 39.79
N ASP A 257 50.55 -12.87 39.53
CA ASP A 257 50.56 -14.16 38.84
C ASP A 257 50.80 -15.35 39.80
N SER A 258 50.26 -16.51 39.40
CA SER A 258 50.59 -17.92 39.67
C SER A 258 50.39 -18.61 41.06
N THR A 259 49.42 -19.56 41.06
CA THR A 259 49.39 -21.01 41.48
C THR A 259 50.32 -21.52 42.61
N PRO A 260 49.89 -22.50 43.47
CA PRO A 260 49.73 -23.92 43.07
C PRO A 260 48.57 -24.72 43.74
N THR A 261 48.21 -25.85 43.13
CA THR A 261 47.31 -26.93 43.62
C THR A 261 47.97 -27.76 44.75
N PRO A 262 47.20 -28.32 45.71
CA PRO A 262 47.19 -29.79 45.84
C PRO A 262 45.85 -30.43 46.27
N THR A 263 45.87 -31.76 46.24
CA THR A 263 44.81 -32.78 46.22
C THR A 263 44.39 -33.30 47.62
N SER A 264 43.17 -33.88 47.68
CA SER A 264 42.71 -35.00 48.56
C SER A 264 42.56 -34.86 50.09
N GLY A 265 41.33 -35.12 50.57
CA GLY A 265 41.08 -36.13 51.62
C GLY A 265 40.75 -35.68 53.06
N SER A 266 39.77 -36.38 53.65
CA SER A 266 39.48 -36.62 55.10
C SER A 266 38.40 -35.77 55.85
N THR A 267 37.33 -36.48 56.24
CA THR A 267 36.46 -36.37 57.45
C THR A 267 37.28 -36.34 58.76
N PRO A 268 36.79 -36.02 60.01
CA PRO A 268 35.40 -35.91 60.52
C PRO A 268 35.09 -34.81 61.59
N SER A 269 33.79 -34.70 61.95
CA SER A 269 33.16 -34.46 63.28
C SER A 269 33.69 -33.43 64.30
N SER A 270 32.82 -32.47 64.73
CA SER A 270 32.10 -32.51 66.03
C SER A 270 31.52 -31.15 66.49
N GLY A 271 30.32 -31.21 67.10
CA GLY A 271 29.74 -30.20 68.02
C GLY A 271 28.67 -29.33 67.37
N SER A 272 27.42 -29.22 67.85
CA SER A 272 26.74 -29.58 69.10
C SER A 272 25.24 -29.30 68.86
N THR A 273 24.27 -30.17 69.20
CA THR A 273 23.39 -30.06 70.41
C THR A 273 22.06 -30.80 70.09
N PRO A 274 21.36 -31.42 71.07
CA PRO A 274 20.61 -32.67 70.86
C PRO A 274 19.07 -32.58 70.76
N THR A 275 18.55 -33.63 70.11
CA THR A 275 17.33 -34.44 70.27
C THR A 275 16.51 -34.31 71.57
N THR A 276 15.16 -34.34 71.48
CA THR A 276 14.27 -35.47 71.91
C THR A 276 12.77 -35.22 71.68
N THR A 277 12.18 -36.10 70.85
CA THR A 277 10.87 -36.84 70.83
C THR A 277 10.28 -37.16 72.25
N PRO A 278 9.09 -37.79 72.49
CA PRO A 278 7.83 -38.13 71.73
C PRO A 278 6.50 -37.77 72.47
N THR A 279 5.33 -38.11 71.88
CA THR A 279 4.31 -39.09 72.40
C THR A 279 2.83 -38.68 72.16
N GLU A 280 2.06 -39.64 71.63
CA GLU A 280 0.57 -39.82 71.55
C GLU A 280 -0.08 -39.90 72.97
N PRO A 281 -1.36 -40.29 73.24
CA PRO A 281 -2.56 -40.59 72.42
C PRO A 281 -3.91 -40.06 73.02
N THR A 282 -5.05 -40.52 72.44
CA THR A 282 -6.41 -40.77 72.99
C THR A 282 -7.61 -39.85 72.67
N THR A 283 -8.62 -40.47 72.04
CA THR A 283 -10.09 -40.20 71.93
C THR A 283 -10.83 -40.68 73.22
N PRO A 284 -12.18 -40.60 73.46
CA PRO A 284 -13.39 -40.34 72.61
C PRO A 284 -14.45 -39.41 73.35
N PRO A 285 -15.80 -39.36 73.15
CA PRO A 285 -16.72 -40.16 72.30
C PRO A 285 -17.89 -39.45 71.55
N THR A 286 -18.54 -40.29 70.75
CA THR A 286 -19.77 -40.22 69.92
C THR A 286 -21.08 -40.11 70.72
N GLU A 287 -22.10 -39.45 70.18
CA GLU A 287 -23.46 -40.02 70.00
C GLU A 287 -24.31 -39.24 68.95
N PRO A 288 -25.30 -39.92 68.31
CA PRO A 288 -25.90 -39.60 67.00
C PRO A 288 -27.03 -38.56 67.13
N ILE A 289 -27.66 -38.06 66.05
CA ILE A 289 -29.07 -38.28 65.64
C ILE A 289 -29.44 -37.49 64.34
N THR A 290 -30.19 -38.17 63.45
CA THR A 290 -31.24 -37.72 62.50
C THR A 290 -31.01 -36.66 61.41
N GLU A 291 -31.28 -37.08 60.18
CA GLU A 291 -31.80 -36.27 59.07
C GLU A 291 -33.17 -35.65 59.45
N PRO A 292 -33.42 -34.39 59.08
CA PRO A 292 -34.74 -34.04 58.57
C PRO A 292 -34.64 -33.41 57.19
N SER A 293 -35.38 -34.06 56.28
CA SER A 293 -36.07 -33.46 55.15
C SER A 293 -36.73 -32.11 55.51
N GLN A 294 -36.82 -31.25 54.48
CA GLN A 294 -37.58 -29.99 54.35
C GLN A 294 -36.80 -28.68 54.58
N SER A 295 -36.41 -28.06 53.46
CA SER A 295 -36.26 -26.61 53.36
C SER A 295 -37.63 -25.95 53.52
N PRO A 296 -37.77 -24.84 54.24
CA PRO A 296 -39.04 -24.14 54.38
C PRO A 296 -39.44 -23.52 53.05
N ASP A 297 -40.69 -23.77 52.67
CA ASP A 297 -41.47 -22.96 51.75
C ASP A 297 -41.50 -21.52 52.27
N LEU A 298 -40.71 -20.63 51.66
CA LEU A 298 -40.95 -19.19 51.73
C LEU A 298 -41.92 -18.87 50.62
N THR A 299 -43.18 -18.73 51.03
CA THR A 299 -44.28 -18.16 50.26
C THR A 299 -43.80 -16.95 49.47
N ALA A 300 -43.66 -17.14 48.16
CA ALA A 300 -43.47 -16.10 47.18
C ALA A 300 -44.59 -15.07 47.30
N ASN A 301 -44.24 -13.82 47.58
CA ASN A 301 -45.09 -12.72 47.18
C ASN A 301 -45.09 -12.75 45.64
N PRO A 302 -46.24 -12.84 44.95
CA PRO A 302 -46.25 -12.89 43.50
C PRO A 302 -45.62 -11.59 42.95
N PRO A 303 -44.73 -11.66 41.93
CA PRO A 303 -44.21 -10.47 41.29
C PRO A 303 -45.37 -9.61 40.80
N ILE A 304 -45.40 -8.35 41.22
CA ILE A 304 -46.29 -7.35 40.63
C ILE A 304 -45.72 -7.06 39.24
N GLU A 305 -46.48 -7.30 38.17
CA GLU A 305 -46.04 -6.94 36.81
C GLU A 305 -45.90 -5.42 36.68
N LEU A 306 -44.77 -4.97 36.11
CA LEU A 306 -44.52 -3.53 35.87
C LEU A 306 -45.54 -2.96 34.90
N SER A 307 -46.03 -1.76 35.22
CA SER A 307 -47.01 -1.03 34.40
C SER A 307 -46.46 -0.49 33.08
N SER A 308 -45.13 -0.24 32.96
CA SER A 308 -44.47 0.09 31.69
C SER A 308 -42.94 0.17 31.80
N THR A 309 -42.26 -0.92 31.44
CA THR A 309 -40.80 -0.92 31.23
C THR A 309 -40.51 -0.80 29.75
N THR A 310 -39.59 0.08 29.37
CA THR A 310 -39.03 0.09 28.00
C THR A 310 -37.56 -0.28 28.06
N ALA A 311 -37.21 -1.40 27.43
CA ALA A 311 -35.83 -1.83 27.26
C ALA A 311 -35.41 -1.68 25.80
N THR A 312 -34.18 -1.25 25.57
CA THR A 312 -33.53 -1.25 24.27
C THR A 312 -32.15 -1.88 24.39
N LEU A 313 -31.69 -2.49 23.29
CA LEU A 313 -30.32 -3.02 23.18
C LEU A 313 -29.54 -2.18 22.18
N ILE A 314 -28.30 -1.84 22.49
CA ILE A 314 -27.39 -1.11 21.61
C ILE A 314 -26.28 -2.06 21.19
N VAL A 315 -26.10 -2.25 19.88
CA VAL A 315 -25.13 -3.15 19.23
C VAL A 315 -24.28 -2.37 18.22
N ASP A 316 -23.12 -2.92 17.81
CA ASP A 316 -22.31 -2.45 16.66
C ASP A 316 -22.21 -0.91 16.57
N GLY A 317 -21.50 -0.31 17.53
CA GLY A 317 -21.16 1.12 17.52
C GLY A 317 -22.33 2.11 17.67
N GLY A 318 -23.56 1.65 17.89
CA GLY A 318 -24.71 2.52 18.16
C GLY A 318 -26.05 2.12 17.54
N LEU A 319 -26.19 0.96 16.91
CA LEU A 319 -27.47 0.46 16.41
C LEU A 319 -28.39 0.09 17.57
N THR A 320 -29.55 0.73 17.65
CA THR A 320 -30.53 0.49 18.72
C THR A 320 -31.58 -0.51 18.27
N LEU A 321 -31.60 -1.69 18.89
CA LEU A 321 -32.63 -2.70 18.74
C LEU A 321 -33.78 -2.42 19.71
N THR A 322 -35.00 -2.37 19.16
CA THR A 322 -36.24 -2.29 19.92
C THR A 322 -36.96 -3.63 19.89
N PRO A 323 -37.58 -4.08 20.99
CA PRO A 323 -38.29 -5.35 21.00
C PRO A 323 -39.58 -5.24 20.19
N ASP A 324 -39.93 -6.31 19.47
CA ASP A 324 -41.27 -6.49 18.91
C ASP A 324 -42.15 -7.18 19.98
N GLY A 325 -43.01 -6.39 20.62
CA GLY A 325 -43.71 -6.80 21.83
C GLY A 325 -42.72 -7.07 22.97
N THR A 326 -42.49 -8.35 23.29
CA THR A 326 -41.54 -8.79 24.32
C THR A 326 -40.29 -9.48 23.74
N THR A 327 -40.10 -9.48 22.42
CA THR A 327 -39.01 -10.24 21.78
C THR A 327 -37.96 -9.34 21.13
N PHE A 328 -36.70 -9.52 21.48
CA PHE A 328 -35.57 -8.95 20.76
C PHE A 328 -35.04 -9.96 19.74
N SER A 329 -34.94 -9.56 18.47
CA SER A 329 -34.15 -10.30 17.49
C SER A 329 -32.67 -9.96 17.69
N THR A 330 -31.83 -10.97 17.95
CA THR A 330 -30.41 -10.78 18.30
C THR A 330 -29.49 -11.74 17.56
N LEU A 331 -28.19 -11.48 17.58
CA LEU A 331 -27.14 -12.37 17.06
C LEU A 331 -26.30 -12.91 18.21
N ALA A 332 -25.94 -14.20 18.11
CA ALA A 332 -25.23 -14.93 19.14
C ALA A 332 -23.89 -14.27 19.52
N GLY A 333 -23.61 -14.16 20.82
CA GLY A 333 -22.30 -13.71 21.32
C GLY A 333 -21.99 -12.23 21.10
N THR A 334 -22.98 -11.43 20.68
CA THR A 334 -22.76 -10.00 20.38
C THR A 334 -22.61 -9.21 21.68
N PRO A 335 -21.50 -8.50 21.93
CA PRO A 335 -21.39 -7.55 23.02
C PRO A 335 -22.38 -6.40 22.79
N SER A 336 -23.18 -6.08 23.79
CA SER A 336 -24.27 -5.11 23.68
C SER A 336 -24.37 -4.26 24.95
N THR A 337 -24.97 -3.08 24.84
CA THR A 337 -25.39 -2.30 25.99
C THR A 337 -26.90 -2.34 26.11
N ILE A 338 -27.43 -2.82 27.23
CA ILE A 338 -28.86 -2.71 27.53
C ILE A 338 -29.14 -1.36 28.18
N SER A 339 -30.20 -0.68 27.72
CA SER A 339 -30.73 0.53 28.32
C SER A 339 -32.19 0.31 28.71
N VAL A 340 -32.50 0.55 29.98
CA VAL A 340 -33.82 0.31 30.57
C VAL A 340 -34.36 1.62 31.12
N THR A 341 -35.56 1.99 30.70
CA THR A 341 -36.31 3.08 31.33
C THR A 341 -37.39 2.47 32.19
N LEU A 342 -37.33 2.75 33.49
CA LEU A 342 -38.31 2.33 34.49
C LEU A 342 -39.27 3.51 34.72
N ASP A 343 -40.55 3.32 34.41
CA ASP A 343 -41.61 4.29 34.72
C ASP A 343 -42.31 3.87 36.02
N GLU A 344 -41.65 4.18 37.15
CA GLU A 344 -42.00 3.70 38.47
C GLU A 344 -42.29 4.87 39.42
N SER A 345 -43.38 4.77 40.18
CA SER A 345 -43.80 5.81 41.13
C SER A 345 -43.00 5.80 42.44
N THR A 346 -42.33 4.69 42.73
CA THR A 346 -41.52 4.47 43.94
C THR A 346 -40.02 4.45 43.58
N PRO A 347 -39.15 5.14 44.33
CA PRO A 347 -37.73 5.15 44.06
C PRO A 347 -37.12 3.73 44.08
N VAL A 348 -36.35 3.42 43.04
CA VAL A 348 -35.62 2.16 42.84
C VAL A 348 -34.31 2.20 43.63
N THR A 349 -34.04 1.20 44.46
CA THR A 349 -32.78 1.02 45.20
C THR A 349 -31.72 0.31 44.37
N GLU A 350 -32.13 -0.71 43.62
CA GLU A 350 -31.23 -1.52 42.79
C GLU A 350 -32.01 -2.04 41.59
N ALA A 351 -31.39 -2.02 40.41
CA ALA A 351 -31.97 -2.62 39.20
C ALA A 351 -30.93 -3.58 38.60
N ARG A 352 -31.40 -4.75 38.16
CA ARG A 352 -30.56 -5.76 37.50
C ARG A 352 -31.25 -6.37 36.29
N VAL A 353 -30.43 -6.85 35.37
CA VAL A 353 -30.84 -7.69 34.24
C VAL A 353 -30.32 -9.09 34.47
N ILE A 354 -31.16 -10.09 34.33
CA ILE A 354 -30.82 -11.50 34.48
C ILE A 354 -30.94 -12.17 33.12
N ILE A 355 -29.84 -12.72 32.62
CA ILE A 355 -29.78 -13.49 31.37
C ILE A 355 -29.02 -14.78 31.69
N ASP A 356 -29.62 -15.93 31.38
CA ASP A 356 -29.01 -17.24 31.64
C ASP A 356 -28.45 -17.41 33.06
N HIS A 357 -29.26 -17.04 34.07
CA HIS A 357 -28.89 -17.06 35.50
C HIS A 357 -27.76 -16.11 35.92
N VAL A 358 -27.22 -15.31 35.00
CA VAL A 358 -26.22 -14.27 35.27
C VAL A 358 -26.92 -12.94 35.49
N ALA A 359 -26.69 -12.32 36.66
CA ALA A 359 -27.23 -11.01 36.99
C ALA A 359 -26.22 -9.90 36.67
N TYR A 360 -26.67 -8.93 35.88
CA TYR A 360 -25.95 -7.71 35.51
C TYR A 360 -26.57 -6.54 36.26
N VAL A 361 -25.81 -5.91 37.15
CA VAL A 361 -26.27 -4.72 37.88
C VAL A 361 -26.33 -3.54 36.92
N LEU A 362 -27.47 -2.86 36.89
CA LEU A 362 -27.67 -1.68 36.05
C LEU A 362 -27.21 -0.41 36.78
N VAL A 363 -26.53 0.46 36.05
CA VAL A 363 -26.07 1.76 36.56
C VAL A 363 -27.00 2.86 36.07
N ALA A 364 -27.46 3.70 37.00
CA ALA A 364 -28.30 4.85 36.68
C ALA A 364 -27.53 5.89 35.85
N ASN A 365 -28.13 6.34 34.75
CA ASN A 365 -27.63 7.36 33.85
C ASN A 365 -28.77 8.32 33.48
N ASN A 366 -28.85 9.44 34.21
CA ASN A 366 -29.89 10.46 34.10
C ASN A 366 -31.33 9.91 34.24
N SER A 367 -31.93 9.46 33.14
CA SER A 367 -33.32 8.98 33.04
C SER A 367 -33.44 7.49 32.69
N SER A 368 -32.32 6.77 32.51
CA SER A 368 -32.31 5.33 32.21
C SER A 368 -31.26 4.59 33.03
N TYR A 369 -31.36 3.27 33.03
CA TYR A 369 -30.46 2.33 33.70
C TYR A 369 -29.74 1.51 32.64
N THR A 370 -28.42 1.41 32.71
CA THR A 370 -27.61 0.78 31.65
C THR A 370 -26.63 -0.27 32.18
N ALA A 371 -26.36 -1.30 31.37
CA ALA A 371 -25.30 -2.27 31.62
C ALA A 371 -24.74 -2.81 30.30
N ASN A 372 -23.46 -3.19 30.31
CA ASN A 372 -22.86 -3.94 29.21
C ASN A 372 -23.11 -5.43 29.44
N ILE A 373 -23.63 -6.10 28.42
CA ILE A 373 -24.00 -7.51 28.45
C ILE A 373 -23.43 -8.22 27.22
N VAL A 374 -23.32 -9.53 27.27
CA VAL A 374 -23.03 -10.35 26.09
C VAL A 374 -24.28 -11.15 25.75
N LEU A 375 -24.75 -11.06 24.51
CA LEU A 375 -25.95 -11.78 24.09
C LEU A 375 -25.69 -13.29 24.05
N PRO A 376 -26.63 -14.12 24.52
CA PRO A 376 -26.44 -15.56 24.59
C PRO A 376 -26.41 -16.20 23.20
N SER A 377 -25.90 -17.43 23.12
CA SER A 377 -25.82 -18.18 21.86
C SER A 377 -27.10 -18.94 21.50
N ALA A 378 -28.09 -18.94 22.39
CA ALA A 378 -29.38 -19.61 22.22
C ALA A 378 -30.51 -18.75 22.77
N ASP A 379 -31.73 -19.04 22.33
CA ASP A 379 -32.93 -18.35 22.80
C ASP A 379 -33.03 -18.40 24.32
N THR A 380 -33.07 -17.22 24.94
CA THR A 380 -32.97 -17.09 26.40
C THR A 380 -33.89 -15.98 26.89
N ALA A 381 -34.47 -16.16 28.07
CA ALA A 381 -35.22 -15.11 28.75
C ALA A 381 -34.27 -14.03 29.29
N LEU A 382 -34.62 -12.76 29.06
CA LEU A 382 -34.02 -11.60 29.69
C LEU A 382 -35.02 -11.06 30.71
N THR A 383 -34.68 -11.14 31.99
CA THR A 383 -35.54 -10.67 33.07
C THR A 383 -34.95 -9.42 33.69
N ILE A 384 -35.70 -8.33 33.70
CA ILE A 384 -35.37 -7.09 34.39
C ILE A 384 -36.03 -7.14 35.76
N GLN A 385 -35.25 -6.91 36.81
CA GLN A 385 -35.73 -6.86 38.17
C GLN A 385 -35.30 -5.54 38.81
N ALA A 386 -36.26 -4.82 39.40
CA ALA A 386 -36.01 -3.60 40.14
C ALA A 386 -36.52 -3.76 41.57
N ASP A 387 -35.64 -3.53 42.55
CA ASP A 387 -35.97 -3.53 43.96
C ASP A 387 -36.22 -2.09 44.41
N HIS A 388 -37.30 -1.86 45.15
CA HIS A 388 -37.78 -0.54 45.54
C HIS A 388 -37.51 -0.23 47.02
N THR A 389 -37.47 1.07 47.34
CA THR A 389 -37.28 1.58 48.70
C THR A 389 -38.35 1.14 49.71
N ASP A 390 -39.54 0.72 49.25
CA ASP A 390 -40.63 0.20 50.09
C ASP A 390 -40.55 -1.32 50.34
N GLY A 391 -39.49 -1.97 49.85
CA GLY A 391 -39.25 -3.41 49.97
C GLY A 391 -40.01 -4.25 48.95
N THR A 392 -40.71 -3.64 47.98
CA THR A 392 -41.30 -4.36 46.85
C THR A 392 -40.27 -4.59 45.74
N THR A 393 -40.54 -5.61 44.92
CA THR A 393 -39.73 -5.93 43.73
C THR A 393 -40.67 -5.95 42.53
N SER A 394 -40.27 -5.25 41.47
CA SER A 394 -40.96 -5.31 40.19
C SER A 394 -40.13 -6.13 39.19
N THR A 395 -40.81 -6.90 38.32
CA THR A 395 -40.16 -7.74 37.29
C THR A 395 -40.79 -7.57 35.90
N SER A 396 -39.96 -7.47 34.86
CA SER A 396 -40.35 -7.50 33.44
C SER A 396 -39.53 -8.56 32.71
N SER A 397 -40.14 -9.28 31.77
CA SER A 397 -39.43 -10.32 31.00
C SER A 397 -39.54 -10.09 29.51
N TYR A 398 -38.40 -10.26 28.83
CA TYR A 398 -38.25 -10.27 27.39
C TYR A 398 -37.65 -11.59 26.94
N THR A 399 -37.81 -11.92 25.66
CA THR A 399 -37.16 -13.06 25.02
C THR A 399 -36.07 -12.55 24.09
N LEU A 400 -34.84 -13.01 24.28
CA LEU A 400 -33.76 -12.84 23.30
C LEU A 400 -33.89 -13.98 22.29
N ASN A 401 -34.44 -13.69 21.12
CA ASN A 401 -34.56 -14.65 20.02
C ASN A 401 -33.31 -14.52 19.12
N VAL A 402 -32.42 -15.50 19.24
CA VAL A 402 -31.12 -15.52 18.57
C VAL A 402 -31.33 -16.00 17.14
N GLN A 403 -31.10 -15.10 16.18
CA GLN A 403 -31.23 -15.39 14.77
C GLN A 403 -30.05 -16.25 14.28
N GLY A 404 -30.37 -17.25 13.47
CA GLY A 404 -29.34 -18.01 12.75
C GLY A 404 -28.61 -17.14 11.73
N GLY A 405 -27.31 -17.37 11.60
CA GLY A 405 -26.47 -16.73 10.59
C GLY A 405 -26.76 -17.24 9.17
N GLY A 406 -26.38 -16.43 8.19
CA GLY A 406 -26.30 -16.86 6.80
C GLY A 406 -25.09 -17.76 6.58
N MET A 407 -25.11 -18.55 5.51
CA MET A 407 -23.96 -19.38 5.13
C MET A 407 -23.61 -19.19 3.66
N VAL A 408 -22.32 -19.14 3.35
CA VAL A 408 -21.82 -19.33 1.98
C VAL A 408 -21.52 -20.80 1.79
N TYR A 409 -22.17 -21.44 0.83
CA TYR A 409 -22.10 -22.89 0.65
C TYR A 409 -22.10 -23.30 -0.83
N GLU A 410 -21.63 -24.51 -1.11
CA GLU A 410 -21.82 -25.20 -2.37
C GLU A 410 -22.73 -26.43 -2.18
N VAL A 411 -23.44 -26.83 -3.22
CA VAL A 411 -24.26 -28.05 -3.19
C VAL A 411 -23.51 -29.19 -3.84
N VAL A 412 -23.02 -30.12 -3.01
CA VAL A 412 -22.34 -31.35 -3.45
C VAL A 412 -23.18 -32.55 -3.04
N ASN A 413 -23.57 -33.41 -3.99
CA ASN A 413 -24.40 -34.59 -3.73
C ASN A 413 -25.68 -34.28 -2.93
N LYS A 414 -26.34 -33.14 -3.21
CA LYS A 414 -27.53 -32.63 -2.49
C LYS A 414 -27.28 -32.27 -1.01
N SER A 415 -26.03 -32.23 -0.57
CA SER A 415 -25.63 -31.77 0.76
C SER A 415 -25.00 -30.39 0.68
N TRP A 416 -25.21 -29.57 1.72
CA TRP A 416 -24.68 -28.21 1.79
C TRP A 416 -23.28 -28.28 2.39
N VAL A 417 -22.28 -27.85 1.63
CA VAL A 417 -20.88 -27.84 2.06
C VAL A 417 -20.45 -26.38 2.19
N PRO A 418 -19.97 -25.91 3.36
CA PRO A 418 -19.57 -24.52 3.53
C PRO A 418 -18.36 -24.20 2.64
N VAL A 419 -18.36 -23.01 2.04
CA VAL A 419 -17.22 -22.50 1.27
C VAL A 419 -16.42 -21.58 2.17
N SER A 420 -15.46 -22.16 2.88
CA SER A 420 -14.50 -21.44 3.71
C SER A 420 -13.71 -20.43 2.88
N GLY A 421 -13.39 -19.26 3.45
CA GLY A 421 -12.61 -18.24 2.77
C GLY A 421 -13.39 -17.40 1.75
N ALA A 422 -14.71 -17.62 1.62
CA ALA A 422 -15.51 -16.83 0.69
C ALA A 422 -15.64 -15.38 1.17
N MET A 423 -15.42 -14.43 0.26
CA MET A 423 -15.56 -13.01 0.54
C MET A 423 -17.02 -12.60 0.35
N VAL A 424 -17.67 -12.15 1.42
CA VAL A 424 -19.04 -11.65 1.46
C VAL A 424 -19.01 -10.12 1.47
N THR A 425 -19.70 -9.50 0.52
CA THR A 425 -19.82 -8.04 0.42
C THR A 425 -21.29 -7.63 0.50
N VAL A 426 -21.59 -6.69 1.40
CA VAL A 426 -22.94 -6.13 1.57
C VAL A 426 -23.06 -4.82 0.81
N TYR A 427 -24.09 -4.69 -0.01
CA TYR A 427 -24.45 -3.48 -0.76
C TYR A 427 -25.77 -2.93 -0.25
N GLN A 428 -25.80 -1.64 0.06
CA GLN A 428 -27.04 -0.91 0.30
C GLN A 428 -27.65 -0.49 -1.04
N THR A 429 -28.95 -0.70 -1.18
CA THR A 429 -29.71 -0.38 -2.38
C THR A 429 -30.53 0.88 -2.15
N SER A 430 -30.28 1.93 -2.93
CA SER A 430 -31.04 3.17 -2.90
C SER A 430 -31.29 3.67 -4.32
N GLY A 431 -32.56 3.92 -4.69
CA GLY A 431 -32.93 4.43 -6.01
C GLY A 431 -32.55 3.53 -7.20
N GLY A 432 -32.39 2.22 -6.99
CA GLY A 432 -31.97 1.26 -8.02
C GLY A 432 -30.46 1.15 -8.24
N SER A 433 -29.65 1.87 -7.45
CA SER A 433 -28.18 1.75 -7.44
C SER A 433 -27.72 0.95 -6.22
N HIS A 434 -26.72 0.09 -6.41
CA HIS A 434 -26.09 -0.72 -5.37
C HIS A 434 -24.73 -0.13 -5.02
N THR A 435 -24.56 0.30 -3.76
CA THR A 435 -23.30 0.84 -3.23
C THR A 435 -22.85 0.01 -2.04
N ALA A 436 -21.56 -0.31 -1.94
CA ALA A 436 -21.04 -1.04 -0.78
C ALA A 436 -21.44 -0.31 0.51
N TRP A 437 -22.04 -1.03 1.46
CA TRP A 437 -22.50 -0.46 2.72
C TRP A 437 -21.31 -0.07 3.60
N ASN A 438 -21.33 1.15 4.12
CA ASN A 438 -20.26 1.65 4.99
C ASN A 438 -20.41 1.09 6.42
N ALA A 439 -19.86 -0.09 6.65
CA ALA A 439 -19.89 -0.78 7.94
C ALA A 439 -19.04 -0.08 9.03
N SER A 440 -18.01 0.67 8.64
CA SER A 440 -17.12 1.38 9.58
C SER A 440 -17.81 2.46 10.40
N ALA A 441 -18.97 2.94 9.96
CA ALA A 441 -19.80 3.88 10.72
C ALA A 441 -20.54 3.22 11.91
N TYR A 442 -20.49 1.89 12.00
CA TYR A 442 -21.20 1.06 12.99
C TYR A 442 -20.25 0.03 13.62
N ASP A 443 -18.96 0.34 13.72
CA ASP A 443 -17.92 -0.57 14.26
C ASP A 443 -17.94 -2.00 13.67
N SER A 444 -18.43 -2.12 12.43
CA SER A 444 -18.57 -3.38 11.70
C SER A 444 -17.65 -3.40 10.48
N ILE A 445 -17.44 -4.58 9.89
CA ILE A 445 -16.50 -4.79 8.78
C ILE A 445 -17.28 -5.17 7.52
N ASN A 446 -16.95 -4.57 6.38
CA ASN A 446 -17.48 -4.94 5.07
C ASN A 446 -16.44 -4.59 3.99
N PRO A 447 -15.97 -5.54 3.17
CA PRO A 447 -16.37 -6.95 3.09
C PRO A 447 -15.83 -7.83 4.23
N VAL A 448 -16.45 -9.00 4.45
CA VAL A 448 -16.03 -10.02 5.43
C VAL A 448 -15.60 -11.29 4.71
N ILE A 449 -14.58 -11.97 5.23
CA ILE A 449 -14.16 -13.30 4.78
C ILE A 449 -14.73 -14.33 5.76
N VAL A 450 -15.50 -15.29 5.26
CA VAL A 450 -16.13 -16.32 6.12
C VAL A 450 -15.14 -17.42 6.49
N GLY A 451 -15.24 -17.93 7.72
CA GLY A 451 -14.41 -19.04 8.21
C GLY A 451 -14.86 -20.42 7.73
N SER A 452 -14.34 -21.48 8.35
CA SER A 452 -14.59 -22.88 7.98
C SER A 452 -16.05 -23.33 8.06
N SER A 453 -16.86 -22.66 8.88
CA SER A 453 -18.30 -22.88 8.97
C SER A 453 -19.08 -22.27 7.80
N GLY A 454 -18.45 -21.40 6.99
CA GLY A 454 -19.11 -20.60 5.96
C GLY A 454 -20.10 -19.57 6.52
N ALA A 455 -20.23 -19.46 7.84
CA ALA A 455 -21.27 -18.68 8.49
C ALA A 455 -20.91 -17.19 8.58
N TYR A 456 -21.93 -16.34 8.45
CA TYR A 456 -21.80 -14.89 8.59
C TYR A 456 -23.13 -14.26 9.03
N SER A 457 -23.06 -13.12 9.69
CA SER A 457 -24.23 -12.33 10.06
C SER A 457 -23.83 -10.88 10.26
N PHE A 458 -24.72 -9.95 9.92
CA PHE A 458 -24.48 -8.52 10.05
C PHE A 458 -25.61 -7.84 10.82
N TYR A 459 -25.26 -6.92 11.72
CA TYR A 459 -26.16 -5.85 12.09
C TYR A 459 -26.07 -4.73 11.06
N VAL A 460 -27.22 -4.30 10.53
CA VAL A 460 -27.32 -3.24 9.52
C VAL A 460 -28.44 -2.26 9.89
N PRO A 461 -28.37 -0.98 9.47
CA PRO A 461 -29.52 -0.09 9.55
C PRO A 461 -30.72 -0.65 8.78
N ASN A 462 -31.94 -0.35 9.20
CA ASN A 462 -33.13 -0.75 8.45
C ASN A 462 -33.10 -0.15 7.04
N GLY A 463 -33.36 -0.98 6.03
CA GLY A 463 -33.18 -0.61 4.64
C GLY A 463 -33.15 -1.80 3.71
N THR A 464 -32.77 -1.53 2.46
CA THR A 464 -32.77 -2.54 1.41
C THR A 464 -31.33 -2.89 1.02
N TYR A 465 -30.99 -4.16 1.03
CA TYR A 465 -29.63 -4.66 0.83
C TYR A 465 -29.55 -5.76 -0.21
N GLN A 466 -28.37 -5.93 -0.78
CA GLN A 466 -28.01 -7.06 -1.62
C GLN A 466 -26.64 -7.56 -1.18
N ILE A 467 -26.44 -8.88 -1.16
CA ILE A 467 -25.19 -9.48 -0.73
C ILE A 467 -24.59 -10.23 -1.92
N THR A 468 -23.28 -10.06 -2.14
CA THR A 468 -22.52 -10.92 -3.05
C THR A 468 -21.53 -11.76 -2.26
N ALA A 469 -21.32 -13.00 -2.70
CA ALA A 469 -20.26 -13.85 -2.22
C ALA A 469 -19.37 -14.26 -3.40
N SER A 470 -18.06 -14.15 -3.22
CA SER A 470 -17.08 -14.56 -4.23
C SER A 470 -16.01 -15.44 -3.59
N HIS A 471 -15.69 -16.54 -4.27
CA HIS A 471 -14.59 -17.44 -3.91
C HIS A 471 -13.92 -17.94 -5.19
N LEU A 472 -12.60 -18.09 -5.19
CA LEU A 472 -11.88 -18.59 -6.37
C LEU A 472 -12.30 -20.04 -6.66
N GLY A 473 -12.54 -20.37 -7.94
CA GLY A 473 -13.07 -21.68 -8.34
C GLY A 473 -14.61 -21.76 -8.36
N PHE A 474 -15.30 -20.70 -7.96
CA PHE A 474 -16.75 -20.57 -8.01
C PHE A 474 -17.18 -19.36 -8.86
N GLN A 475 -18.37 -19.46 -9.45
CA GLN A 475 -19.07 -18.30 -10.00
C GLN A 475 -19.56 -17.43 -8.84
N GLU A 476 -19.45 -16.11 -8.98
CA GLU A 476 -19.95 -15.17 -7.97
C GLU A 476 -21.44 -15.40 -7.71
N GLY A 477 -21.78 -15.59 -6.44
CA GLY A 477 -23.15 -15.73 -5.98
C GLY A 477 -23.70 -14.37 -5.58
N THR A 478 -24.94 -14.08 -5.93
CA THR A 478 -25.62 -12.84 -5.56
C THR A 478 -26.99 -13.15 -4.97
N SER A 479 -27.29 -12.56 -3.82
CA SER A 479 -28.61 -12.70 -3.19
C SER A 479 -29.68 -11.90 -3.95
N PRO A 480 -30.96 -12.25 -3.80
CA PRO A 480 -32.04 -11.31 -4.05
C PRO A 480 -31.88 -10.06 -3.19
N THR A 481 -32.57 -8.99 -3.58
CA THR A 481 -32.69 -7.79 -2.77
C THR A 481 -33.52 -8.07 -1.52
N ILE A 482 -32.98 -7.77 -0.34
CA ILE A 482 -33.56 -8.08 0.97
C ILE A 482 -33.92 -6.78 1.67
N THR A 483 -35.14 -6.67 2.19
CA THR A 483 -35.55 -5.56 3.05
C THR A 483 -35.37 -5.97 4.50
N VAL A 484 -34.51 -5.25 5.22
CA VAL A 484 -34.21 -5.46 6.64
C VAL A 484 -35.02 -4.48 7.47
N THR A 485 -35.77 -4.99 8.46
CA THR A 485 -36.63 -4.21 9.38
C THR A 485 -36.28 -4.40 10.85
N ASN A 486 -35.47 -5.42 11.18
CA ASN A 486 -35.07 -5.79 12.53
C ASN A 486 -33.56 -5.64 12.76
N HIS A 487 -32.89 -4.85 11.92
CA HIS A 487 -31.44 -4.64 11.91
C HIS A 487 -30.56 -5.88 11.67
N ILE A 488 -31.10 -7.04 11.32
CA ILE A 488 -30.32 -8.28 11.14
C ILE A 488 -30.34 -8.72 9.67
N LEU A 489 -29.16 -9.03 9.12
CA LEU A 489 -28.99 -9.51 7.75
C LEU A 489 -28.20 -10.84 7.74
N THR A 490 -28.89 -11.95 7.44
CA THR A 490 -28.38 -13.34 7.58
C THR A 490 -28.74 -14.28 6.43
N THR A 491 -28.84 -13.78 5.19
CA THR A 491 -29.18 -14.63 4.03
C THR A 491 -28.09 -15.66 3.72
N SER A 492 -28.42 -16.82 3.15
CA SER A 492 -27.41 -17.78 2.68
C SER A 492 -27.17 -17.62 1.17
N ILE A 493 -25.93 -17.86 0.72
CA ILE A 493 -25.53 -17.72 -0.68
C ILE A 493 -24.93 -19.03 -1.18
N GLU A 494 -25.53 -19.59 -2.23
CA GLU A 494 -24.98 -20.73 -2.95
C GLU A 494 -23.93 -20.26 -3.95
N LEU A 495 -22.73 -20.85 -3.87
CA LEU A 495 -21.69 -20.73 -4.87
C LEU A 495 -21.66 -21.97 -5.75
N LYS A 496 -21.60 -21.75 -7.07
CA LYS A 496 -21.52 -22.84 -8.06
C LYS A 496 -20.10 -22.95 -8.58
N ARG A 497 -19.51 -24.15 -8.56
CA ARG A 497 -18.17 -24.35 -9.12
C ARG A 497 -18.12 -23.92 -10.58
N THR A 498 -17.06 -23.23 -10.96
CA THR A 498 -16.82 -22.84 -12.35
C THR A 498 -16.49 -24.09 -13.16
N THR A 499 -17.42 -24.55 -13.99
CA THR A 499 -17.20 -25.70 -14.87
C THR A 499 -16.23 -25.32 -15.99
N ILE A 500 -15.01 -25.85 -15.91
CA ILE A 500 -14.11 -25.91 -17.07
C ILE A 500 -14.68 -27.02 -17.95
N ALA A 501 -15.14 -26.68 -19.15
CA ALA A 501 -15.55 -27.70 -20.12
C ALA A 501 -14.36 -28.66 -20.34
N PRO A 502 -14.55 -29.99 -20.22
CA PRO A 502 -13.47 -30.92 -20.48
C PRO A 502 -13.00 -30.73 -21.92
N ILE A 503 -11.71 -30.48 -22.08
CA ILE A 503 -11.05 -30.49 -23.39
C ILE A 503 -11.12 -31.93 -23.88
N SER A 504 -12.12 -32.24 -24.70
CA SER A 504 -12.24 -33.53 -25.36
C SER A 504 -11.05 -33.69 -26.31
N PRO A 505 -10.26 -34.78 -26.22
CA PRO A 505 -9.24 -35.05 -27.25
C PRO A 505 -9.97 -35.26 -28.58
N ALA A 506 -9.63 -34.45 -29.59
CA ALA A 506 -10.22 -34.56 -30.90
C ALA A 506 -10.04 -35.98 -31.45
N PRO A 507 -11.12 -36.72 -31.77
CA PRO A 507 -11.01 -38.01 -32.42
C PRO A 507 -10.69 -37.79 -33.89
N THR A 508 -9.61 -38.40 -34.34
CA THR A 508 -9.34 -38.68 -35.75
C THR A 508 -10.53 -39.43 -36.36
N GLY A 509 -11.22 -38.81 -37.31
CA GLY A 509 -11.95 -39.51 -38.38
C GLY A 509 -13.41 -39.88 -38.11
N ALA A 510 -14.32 -38.95 -38.40
CA ALA A 510 -15.64 -39.20 -38.99
C ALA A 510 -16.12 -37.85 -39.59
N ILE A 511 -15.84 -37.55 -40.85
CA ILE A 511 -16.57 -37.98 -42.06
C ILE A 511 -18.02 -37.49 -42.03
N ASN A 512 -18.25 -36.44 -42.83
CA ASN A 512 -19.48 -36.07 -43.53
C ASN A 512 -20.75 -35.79 -42.69
N ILE A 513 -21.56 -34.86 -43.18
CA ILE A 513 -22.90 -34.48 -42.66
C ILE A 513 -22.87 -33.33 -41.63
N ALA A 514 -22.36 -32.18 -42.07
CA ALA A 514 -23.00 -30.88 -41.77
C ALA A 514 -22.73 -29.86 -42.89
N VAL A 515 -22.68 -30.36 -44.14
CA VAL A 515 -22.60 -29.62 -45.41
C VAL A 515 -24.01 -29.26 -45.92
N ALA A 516 -25.03 -29.18 -45.06
CA ALA A 516 -26.42 -29.02 -45.51
C ALA A 516 -27.30 -28.02 -44.73
N ALA A 517 -26.75 -27.21 -43.82
CA ALA A 517 -27.55 -26.25 -43.05
C ALA A 517 -26.95 -24.84 -42.91
N VAL A 518 -25.92 -24.49 -43.70
CA VAL A 518 -25.49 -23.09 -43.92
C VAL A 518 -25.11 -22.86 -45.39
N THR A 519 -25.93 -23.38 -46.31
CA THR A 519 -25.85 -23.12 -47.76
C THR A 519 -27.16 -22.55 -48.29
N THR A 520 -27.90 -21.79 -47.47
CA THR A 520 -29.16 -21.16 -47.89
C THR A 520 -29.31 -19.73 -47.39
N GLN A 521 -28.23 -18.94 -47.41
CA GLN A 521 -28.27 -17.47 -47.45
C GLN A 521 -26.97 -16.88 -48.05
N LEU A 522 -26.48 -17.46 -49.15
CA LEU A 522 -25.27 -16.97 -49.83
C LEU A 522 -25.36 -16.98 -51.38
N ASP A 523 -26.57 -16.95 -51.93
CA ASP A 523 -26.81 -16.84 -53.39
C ASP A 523 -27.44 -15.50 -53.82
N VAL A 524 -27.43 -14.46 -52.97
CA VAL A 524 -27.99 -13.12 -53.33
C VAL A 524 -26.91 -12.03 -53.46
N ILE A 525 -25.63 -12.34 -53.28
CA ILE A 525 -24.54 -11.36 -53.46
C ILE A 525 -23.44 -11.95 -54.36
N ARG A 526 -23.84 -12.51 -55.51
CA ARG A 526 -22.89 -12.96 -56.55
C ARG A 526 -23.24 -12.52 -57.98
N ASP A 527 -24.15 -11.57 -58.15
CA ASP A 527 -24.49 -10.96 -59.45
C ASP A 527 -24.34 -9.42 -59.43
N ILE A 528 -23.12 -8.93 -59.20
CA ILE A 528 -22.75 -7.59 -59.67
C ILE A 528 -21.69 -7.76 -60.77
N PRO A 529 -22.06 -7.58 -62.05
CA PRO A 529 -21.16 -7.71 -63.18
C PRO A 529 -20.38 -6.40 -63.34
N ALA A 530 -19.15 -6.35 -62.84
CA ALA A 530 -18.21 -5.31 -63.23
C ALA A 530 -16.78 -5.85 -63.27
N VAL A 531 -16.37 -6.12 -64.51
CA VAL A 531 -14.99 -6.16 -65.03
C VAL A 531 -14.21 -7.46 -64.78
N GLN A 532 -14.48 -8.44 -65.64
CA GLN A 532 -13.40 -9.22 -66.24
C GLN A 532 -12.50 -8.30 -67.06
N VAL A 533 -11.18 -8.33 -66.88
CA VAL A 533 -10.20 -8.23 -67.98
C VAL A 533 -8.90 -8.96 -67.61
N ALA A 534 -8.43 -9.76 -68.57
CA ALA A 534 -7.05 -10.24 -68.80
C ALA A 534 -6.54 -11.42 -67.95
N THR A 535 -6.76 -12.66 -68.39
CA THR A 535 -5.95 -13.45 -69.37
C THR A 535 -4.71 -14.11 -68.78
N SER A 536 -4.88 -15.41 -68.48
CA SER A 536 -4.16 -16.54 -69.09
C SER A 536 -2.71 -16.31 -69.55
N ILE A 537 -1.79 -17.18 -69.10
CA ILE A 537 -1.12 -18.20 -69.93
C ILE A 537 -0.02 -18.91 -69.10
N ALA A 538 0.04 -20.23 -69.27
CA ALA A 538 1.15 -21.16 -68.99
C ALA A 538 1.42 -21.61 -67.54
N THR A 539 0.78 -22.72 -67.16
CA THR A 539 1.55 -23.87 -66.65
C THR A 539 2.16 -24.61 -67.84
N PRO A 540 3.37 -25.22 -67.77
CA PRO A 540 3.68 -26.17 -66.71
C PRO A 540 5.14 -26.22 -66.21
N ALA A 541 5.29 -27.02 -65.15
CA ALA A 541 6.47 -27.79 -64.75
C ALA A 541 7.35 -27.21 -63.63
N THR A 542 7.36 -27.99 -62.54
CA THR A 542 8.37 -28.07 -61.47
C THR A 542 8.51 -26.89 -60.52
N ALA A 543 7.63 -26.84 -59.51
CA ALA A 543 7.95 -26.39 -58.15
C ALA A 543 6.84 -26.83 -57.17
N VAL A 544 6.66 -28.15 -57.05
CA VAL A 544 5.88 -28.74 -55.94
C VAL A 544 6.77 -28.61 -54.69
N LEU A 545 6.40 -27.70 -53.78
CA LEU A 545 6.78 -27.58 -52.35
C LEU A 545 7.15 -26.16 -51.83
N ALA A 546 6.85 -25.07 -52.55
CA ALA A 546 7.01 -23.72 -51.97
C ALA A 546 5.78 -22.79 -52.06
N ALA A 547 4.73 -23.15 -52.81
CA ALA A 547 3.65 -22.21 -53.11
C ALA A 547 2.48 -22.20 -52.10
N THR A 548 2.26 -23.29 -51.34
CA THR A 548 1.10 -23.37 -50.42
C THR A 548 1.33 -22.60 -49.11
N SER A 549 2.58 -22.43 -48.67
CA SER A 549 2.92 -21.57 -47.54
C SER A 549 3.09 -20.09 -47.93
N ALA A 550 3.49 -19.78 -49.17
CA ALA A 550 3.64 -18.40 -49.62
C ALA A 550 2.30 -17.67 -49.83
N VAL A 551 1.26 -18.35 -50.37
CA VAL A 551 -0.05 -17.73 -50.61
C VAL A 551 -0.86 -17.57 -49.32
N ALA A 552 -0.70 -18.48 -48.36
CA ALA A 552 -1.33 -18.36 -47.03
C ALA A 552 -0.69 -17.24 -46.18
N LEU A 553 0.61 -16.97 -46.36
CA LEU A 553 1.28 -15.81 -45.76
C LEU A 553 0.95 -14.51 -46.50
N ALA A 554 0.78 -14.55 -47.84
CA ALA A 554 0.40 -13.39 -48.64
C ALA A 554 -0.99 -12.82 -48.30
N SER A 555 -1.97 -13.68 -48.00
CA SER A 555 -3.34 -13.29 -47.64
C SER A 555 -3.53 -12.96 -46.16
N SER A 556 -2.55 -13.30 -45.30
CA SER A 556 -2.51 -12.94 -43.88
C SER A 556 -1.61 -11.73 -43.57
N PHE A 557 -0.96 -11.14 -44.58
CA PHE A 557 -0.41 -9.78 -44.53
C PHE A 557 -1.55 -8.75 -44.49
N SER A 558 -2.29 -8.77 -43.39
CA SER A 558 -3.15 -7.67 -43.00
C SER A 558 -2.27 -6.42 -42.97
N LEU A 559 -2.72 -5.38 -43.66
CA LEU A 559 -2.15 -4.03 -43.61
C LEU A 559 -2.05 -3.51 -42.15
N LEU A 560 -2.70 -4.20 -41.21
CA LEU A 560 -3.00 -3.83 -39.84
C LEU A 560 -1.76 -3.67 -38.93
N PRO A 561 -0.75 -4.58 -38.89
CA PRO A 561 0.45 -4.38 -38.07
C PRO A 561 1.35 -3.26 -38.63
N TYR A 562 1.37 -3.08 -39.95
CA TYR A 562 2.09 -1.98 -40.61
C TYR A 562 1.42 -0.62 -40.34
N LEU A 563 0.09 -0.58 -40.37
CA LEU A 563 -0.69 0.59 -39.99
C LEU A 563 -0.63 0.86 -38.49
N GLN A 564 -0.50 -0.16 -37.64
CA GLN A 564 -0.40 0.03 -36.19
C GLN A 564 0.79 0.93 -35.84
N TYR A 565 1.98 0.69 -36.40
CA TYR A 565 3.12 1.57 -36.12
C TYR A 565 2.93 2.97 -36.72
N LEU A 566 2.37 3.07 -37.93
CA LEU A 566 2.09 4.36 -38.59
C LEU A 566 1.06 5.22 -37.83
N PHE A 567 0.03 4.61 -37.23
CA PHE A 567 -1.01 5.28 -36.47
C PHE A 567 -0.73 5.40 -34.97
N THR A 568 0.14 4.56 -34.40
CA THR A 568 0.57 4.69 -32.98
C THR A 568 1.77 5.61 -32.80
N ALA A 569 2.61 5.78 -33.83
CA ALA A 569 3.76 6.69 -33.80
C ALA A 569 3.42 8.17 -33.51
N PRO A 570 2.31 8.75 -34.02
CA PRO A 570 1.90 10.11 -33.66
C PRO A 570 1.59 10.29 -32.17
N PHE A 571 1.19 9.24 -31.45
CA PHE A 571 0.94 9.33 -30.00
C PHE A 571 2.23 9.51 -29.18
N LEU A 572 3.41 9.17 -29.73
CA LEU A 572 4.70 9.55 -29.14
C LEU A 572 4.92 11.07 -29.13
N PHE A 573 4.27 11.81 -30.02
CA PHE A 573 4.38 13.27 -30.10
C PHE A 573 3.57 13.98 -29.01
N PHE A 574 2.42 13.42 -28.63
CA PHE A 574 1.54 14.01 -27.60
C PHE A 574 2.06 13.81 -26.17
N ALA A 575 2.95 12.83 -25.93
CA ALA A 575 3.61 12.58 -24.65
C ALA A 575 5.03 13.20 -24.55
N ARG A 576 5.33 14.22 -25.37
CA ARG A 576 6.66 14.86 -25.41
C ARG A 576 6.96 15.60 -24.10
N ARG A 577 7.99 15.15 -23.39
CA ARG A 577 8.49 15.84 -22.18
C ARG A 577 9.10 17.19 -22.57
N LYS A 578 8.78 18.25 -21.84
CA LYS A 578 9.31 19.60 -22.08
C LYS A 578 10.58 19.81 -21.25
N ARG A 579 11.65 20.29 -21.89
CA ARG A 579 12.85 20.80 -21.17
C ARG A 579 12.58 22.25 -20.78
N LYS A 580 12.83 22.58 -19.51
CA LYS A 580 12.65 23.94 -18.98
C LYS A 580 13.98 24.71 -19.00
N ALA A 581 13.90 26.04 -18.97
CA ALA A 581 15.07 26.91 -18.89
C ALA A 581 15.63 27.05 -17.46
N PHE A 582 14.92 26.50 -16.47
CA PHE A 582 15.23 26.54 -15.04
C PHE A 582 15.21 25.12 -14.46
N GLY A 583 15.85 24.93 -13.31
CA GLY A 583 15.87 23.67 -12.58
C GLY A 583 14.84 23.64 -11.47
N THR A 584 14.43 22.44 -11.07
CA THR A 584 13.55 22.22 -9.92
C THR A 584 14.22 21.29 -8.92
N VAL A 585 14.21 21.67 -7.65
CA VAL A 585 14.52 20.81 -6.51
C VAL A 585 13.23 20.17 -6.04
N TYR A 586 13.24 18.85 -5.91
CA TYR A 586 12.03 18.09 -5.63
C TYR A 586 12.35 16.87 -4.77
N ASN A 587 11.33 16.36 -4.10
CA ASN A 587 11.41 15.15 -3.30
C ASN A 587 11.48 13.94 -4.23
N ALA A 588 12.57 13.16 -4.12
CA ALA A 588 12.83 12.02 -4.98
C ALA A 588 11.75 10.93 -4.88
N ALA A 589 11.06 10.80 -3.74
CA ALA A 589 10.01 9.81 -3.54
C ALA A 589 8.65 10.32 -4.04
N THR A 590 8.19 11.47 -3.54
CA THR A 590 6.84 11.98 -3.80
C THR A 590 6.71 12.77 -5.10
N LYS A 591 7.84 13.15 -5.72
CA LYS A 591 7.92 14.04 -6.90
C LYS A 591 7.37 15.45 -6.63
N LEU A 592 7.10 15.80 -5.38
CA LEU A 592 6.65 17.13 -4.97
C LEU A 592 7.83 18.10 -4.92
N PRO A 593 7.63 19.38 -5.27
CA PRO A 593 8.68 20.39 -5.17
C PRO A 593 9.14 20.61 -3.72
N VAL A 594 10.41 20.96 -3.55
CA VAL A 594 10.99 21.28 -2.23
C VAL A 594 11.38 22.75 -2.21
N ASP A 595 10.65 23.51 -1.41
CA ASP A 595 10.88 24.93 -1.20
C ASP A 595 12.10 25.19 -0.30
N LEU A 596 12.60 26.43 -0.30
CA LEU A 596 13.63 26.92 0.63
C LEU A 596 14.86 26.00 0.74
N ALA A 597 15.18 25.28 -0.33
CA ALA A 597 16.38 24.45 -0.41
C ALA A 597 17.55 25.35 -0.79
N ILE A 598 18.64 25.28 -0.04
CA ILE A 598 19.84 26.08 -0.27
C ILE A 598 20.74 25.32 -1.22
N ILE A 599 20.92 25.85 -2.43
CA ILE A 599 21.78 25.30 -3.47
C ILE A 599 23.09 26.06 -3.42
N ARG A 600 24.22 25.34 -3.32
CA ARG A 600 25.57 25.88 -3.34
C ARG A 600 26.32 25.31 -4.53
N LEU A 601 26.88 26.19 -5.35
CA LEU A 601 27.66 25.82 -6.52
C LEU A 601 29.15 26.03 -6.23
N PHE A 602 29.93 24.97 -6.41
CA PHE A 602 31.37 24.96 -6.22
C PHE A 602 32.11 24.78 -7.55
N SER A 603 33.25 25.42 -7.71
CA SER A 603 34.18 25.08 -8.81
C SER A 603 34.79 23.71 -8.57
N SER A 604 35.04 22.96 -9.65
CA SER A 604 35.77 21.69 -9.61
C SER A 604 37.04 21.82 -10.45
N PRO A 605 38.23 21.42 -9.96
CA PRO A 605 38.46 20.61 -8.74
C PRO A 605 38.68 21.41 -7.44
N GLU A 606 38.79 22.73 -7.50
CA GLU A 606 39.24 23.57 -6.38
C GLU A 606 38.26 23.68 -5.21
N HIS A 607 37.02 23.20 -5.35
CA HIS A 607 35.93 23.28 -4.36
C HIS A 607 35.70 24.69 -3.81
N LYS A 608 35.91 25.73 -4.64
CA LYS A 608 35.65 27.11 -4.25
C LYS A 608 34.17 27.43 -4.44
N LEU A 609 33.51 27.95 -3.40
CA LEU A 609 32.12 28.41 -3.48
C LEU A 609 32.02 29.57 -4.48
N ILE A 610 31.26 29.37 -5.55
CA ILE A 610 31.03 30.36 -6.61
C ILE A 610 29.77 31.17 -6.33
N ARG A 611 28.68 30.47 -6.00
CA ARG A 611 27.37 31.10 -5.79
C ARG A 611 26.50 30.20 -4.92
N SER A 612 25.59 30.82 -4.15
CA SER A 612 24.49 30.11 -3.50
C SER A 612 23.16 30.77 -3.85
N VAL A 613 22.13 29.96 -4.03
CA VAL A 613 20.75 30.40 -4.30
C VAL A 613 19.78 29.56 -3.48
N VAL A 614 18.61 30.10 -3.19
CA VAL A 614 17.54 29.41 -2.46
C VAL A 614 16.37 29.16 -3.42
N THR A 615 15.74 27.99 -3.32
CA THR A 615 14.58 27.67 -4.14
C THR A 615 13.33 28.42 -3.70
N ASN A 616 12.44 28.73 -4.66
CA ASN A 616 11.14 29.31 -4.36
C ASN A 616 10.16 28.27 -3.78
N GLN A 617 8.90 28.65 -3.49
CA GLN A 617 7.85 27.75 -2.98
C GLN A 617 7.59 26.51 -3.86
N LYS A 618 7.87 26.61 -5.17
CA LYS A 618 7.73 25.51 -6.13
C LYS A 618 9.04 24.75 -6.36
N GLY A 619 10.06 24.98 -5.52
CA GLY A 619 11.36 24.33 -5.62
C GLY A 619 12.20 24.78 -6.82
N GLU A 620 11.82 25.83 -7.52
CA GLU A 620 12.46 26.24 -8.77
C GLU A 620 13.65 27.15 -8.50
N TYR A 621 14.67 27.05 -9.36
CA TYR A 621 15.89 27.85 -9.27
C TYR A 621 16.55 28.01 -10.66
N LEU A 622 17.44 29.01 -10.76
CA LEU A 622 18.27 29.23 -11.94
C LEU A 622 19.67 29.67 -11.50
N LEU A 623 20.70 29.00 -12.00
CA LEU A 623 22.09 29.38 -11.75
C LEU A 623 22.72 29.84 -13.07
N SER A 624 23.12 31.11 -13.15
CA SER A 624 23.91 31.61 -14.28
C SER A 624 25.39 31.65 -13.91
N VAL A 625 26.22 31.01 -14.72
CA VAL A 625 27.68 30.88 -14.50
C VAL A 625 28.46 30.88 -15.81
N ALA A 626 29.73 31.28 -15.71
CA ALA A 626 30.66 31.21 -16.83
C ALA A 626 30.98 29.75 -17.19
N ALA A 627 31.51 29.53 -18.39
CA ALA A 627 31.96 28.20 -18.81
C ALA A 627 33.06 27.67 -17.87
N GLY A 628 32.93 26.40 -17.49
CA GLY A 628 33.76 25.75 -16.49
C GLY A 628 33.17 24.45 -15.97
N THR A 629 33.86 23.80 -15.04
CA THR A 629 33.43 22.58 -14.37
C THR A 629 32.99 22.88 -12.94
N TYR A 630 31.80 22.41 -12.58
CA TYR A 630 31.18 22.71 -11.30
C TYR A 630 30.57 21.48 -10.63
N THR A 631 30.42 21.56 -9.32
CA THR A 631 29.64 20.62 -8.50
C THR A 631 28.59 21.39 -7.72
N ILE A 632 27.44 20.78 -7.48
CA ILE A 632 26.36 21.38 -6.69
C ILE A 632 26.21 20.59 -5.40
N GLU A 633 26.09 21.29 -4.29
CA GLU A 633 25.61 20.75 -3.02
C GLU A 633 24.27 21.40 -2.68
N VAL A 634 23.36 20.63 -2.09
CA VAL A 634 22.04 21.13 -1.69
C VAL A 634 21.80 20.80 -0.23
N LEU A 635 21.33 21.80 0.52
CA LEU A 635 21.04 21.71 1.95
C LEU A 635 19.57 22.04 2.19
N LYS A 636 18.85 21.13 2.85
CA LYS A 636 17.48 21.31 3.35
C LYS A 636 17.30 20.42 4.58
N GLN A 637 16.66 20.92 5.63
CA GLN A 637 16.37 20.13 6.83
C GLN A 637 15.56 18.88 6.48
N ASN A 638 15.89 17.74 7.09
CA ASN A 638 15.23 16.45 6.88
C ASN A 638 15.31 15.92 5.43
N PHE A 639 16.29 16.38 4.65
CA PHE A 639 16.58 15.85 3.32
C PHE A 639 18.08 15.60 3.17
N SER A 640 18.43 14.55 2.45
CA SER A 640 19.80 14.19 2.09
C SER A 640 20.06 14.40 0.60
N PHE A 641 21.26 14.91 0.31
CA PHE A 641 21.82 15.05 -1.02
C PHE A 641 23.28 14.56 -1.00
N PRO A 642 23.77 13.86 -2.05
CA PRO A 642 23.08 13.44 -3.26
C PRO A 642 21.97 12.40 -3.00
N SER A 643 20.99 12.32 -3.90
CA SER A 643 19.94 11.28 -3.85
C SER A 643 20.54 9.89 -4.07
N ALA A 644 20.36 8.99 -3.11
CA ALA A 644 20.65 7.57 -3.19
C ALA A 644 19.62 6.84 -4.07
N ILE A 645 18.34 7.24 -4.01
CA ILE A 645 17.24 6.61 -4.77
C ILE A 645 17.47 6.72 -6.29
N LEU A 646 18.01 7.85 -6.75
CA LEU A 646 18.17 8.15 -8.19
C LEU A 646 19.63 8.15 -8.64
N GLN A 647 20.53 7.52 -7.90
CA GLN A 647 21.96 7.51 -8.20
C GLN A 647 22.23 7.04 -9.65
N GLY A 648 22.96 7.85 -10.41
CA GLY A 648 23.30 7.57 -11.81
C GLY A 648 22.14 7.69 -12.83
N LYS A 649 20.90 7.98 -12.41
CA LYS A 649 19.77 8.20 -13.31
C LYS A 649 19.82 9.63 -13.91
N LYS A 650 19.48 9.74 -15.20
CA LYS A 650 19.43 11.02 -15.93
C LYS A 650 18.00 11.53 -16.17
N ASP A 651 17.00 10.70 -15.90
CA ASP A 651 15.60 11.05 -16.01
C ASP A 651 14.76 10.36 -14.94
N ASP A 652 13.68 11.03 -14.53
CA ASP A 652 12.80 10.59 -13.45
C ASP A 652 11.38 11.11 -13.67
N GLY A 653 10.50 10.25 -14.21
CA GLY A 653 9.11 10.59 -14.49
C GLY A 653 8.96 11.76 -15.47
N ALA A 654 8.55 12.92 -14.97
CA ALA A 654 8.41 14.18 -15.70
C ALA A 654 9.72 14.97 -15.79
N PHE A 655 10.68 14.71 -14.89
CA PHE A 655 11.94 15.44 -14.80
C PHE A 655 12.99 14.83 -15.75
N LEU A 656 13.64 15.71 -16.51
CA LEU A 656 14.76 15.39 -17.40
C LEU A 656 16.03 16.05 -16.87
N ASP A 657 17.20 15.56 -17.28
CA ASP A 657 18.50 16.10 -16.86
C ASP A 657 18.62 16.12 -15.31
N VAL A 658 18.27 14.99 -14.70
CA VAL A 658 18.32 14.77 -13.24
C VAL A 658 19.77 14.78 -12.76
N TYR A 659 20.04 15.54 -11.69
CA TYR A 659 21.36 15.77 -11.12
C TYR A 659 21.55 15.07 -9.78
N THR A 660 22.47 14.12 -9.74
CA THR A 660 22.76 13.30 -8.55
C THR A 660 24.22 13.43 -8.10
N GLY A 661 24.76 14.65 -8.12
CA GLY A 661 26.09 14.95 -7.55
C GLY A 661 27.28 14.77 -8.51
N GLN A 662 27.03 14.57 -9.81
CA GLN A 662 28.09 14.41 -10.81
C GLN A 662 28.78 15.74 -11.14
N ILE A 663 29.94 15.74 -11.81
CA ILE A 663 30.54 16.98 -12.30
C ILE A 663 29.69 17.54 -13.46
N ILE A 664 29.34 18.82 -13.40
CA ILE A 664 28.64 19.55 -14.47
C ILE A 664 29.66 20.32 -15.29
N THR A 665 29.72 20.03 -16.58
CA THR A 665 30.52 20.81 -17.54
C THR A 665 29.62 21.83 -18.23
N VAL A 666 29.90 23.11 -17.99
CA VAL A 666 29.21 24.24 -18.60
C VAL A 666 30.07 24.73 -19.77
N SER A 667 29.55 24.62 -20.99
CA SER A 667 30.24 25.07 -22.20
C SER A 667 29.97 26.54 -22.51
N ASP A 668 30.77 27.17 -23.37
CA ASP A 668 30.51 28.56 -23.79
C ASP A 668 29.15 28.74 -24.50
N GLN A 669 28.46 27.67 -24.88
CA GLN A 669 27.11 27.71 -25.47
C GLN A 669 25.96 27.53 -24.46
N GLU A 670 26.25 27.18 -23.19
CA GLU A 670 25.24 27.01 -22.14
C GLU A 670 25.64 27.90 -20.95
N ALA A 671 24.97 29.03 -20.69
CA ALA A 671 25.35 29.97 -19.62
C ALA A 671 24.58 29.78 -18.30
N THR A 672 23.68 28.79 -18.28
CA THR A 672 22.76 28.55 -17.16
C THR A 672 22.71 27.07 -16.82
N ILE A 673 22.82 26.76 -15.53
CA ILE A 673 22.57 25.43 -14.99
C ILE A 673 21.10 25.37 -14.56
N ALA A 674 20.36 24.46 -15.21
CA ALA A 674 18.92 24.26 -15.05
C ALA A 674 18.59 22.78 -14.78
N ALA A 675 19.47 22.08 -14.06
CA ALA A 675 19.32 20.66 -13.79
C ALA A 675 18.23 20.40 -12.74
N ASN A 676 17.51 19.28 -12.84
CA ASN A 676 16.53 18.92 -11.82
C ASN A 676 17.24 18.18 -10.68
N ILE A 677 17.08 18.63 -9.44
CA ILE A 677 17.82 18.08 -8.29
C ILE A 677 16.84 17.33 -7.37
N PRO A 678 16.91 15.99 -7.33
CA PRO A 678 16.16 15.20 -6.37
C PRO A 678 16.83 15.25 -4.98
N LEU A 679 16.00 15.36 -3.95
CA LEU A 679 16.39 15.22 -2.55
C LEU A 679 15.67 14.02 -1.93
N ASP A 680 16.41 13.22 -1.18
CA ASP A 680 15.84 12.07 -0.47
C ASP A 680 15.41 12.52 0.94
N PRO A 681 14.19 12.24 1.39
CA PRO A 681 13.80 12.55 2.77
C PRO A 681 14.66 11.76 3.77
N ALA A 682 14.98 12.36 4.91
CA ALA A 682 15.62 11.67 6.01
C ALA A 682 14.71 10.50 6.47
N GLY A 683 15.24 9.27 6.43
CA GLY A 683 14.47 8.05 6.71
C GLY A 683 13.79 7.40 5.49
N ALA A 684 13.95 7.92 4.28
CA ALA A 684 13.27 7.43 3.08
C ALA A 684 13.91 6.21 2.39
N ALA A 685 14.64 5.37 3.13
CA ALA A 685 15.18 4.13 2.58
C ALA A 685 14.08 3.18 2.02
N SER A 686 12.80 3.43 2.31
CA SER A 686 11.67 2.55 1.93
C SER A 686 10.48 3.24 1.23
N LEU A 687 10.61 4.45 0.66
CA LEU A 687 9.50 5.02 -0.11
C LEU A 687 9.45 4.43 -1.53
N ALA A 688 8.65 3.37 -1.68
CA ALA A 688 8.34 2.74 -2.95
C ALA A 688 7.82 3.78 -3.97
N THR A 689 8.42 3.81 -5.16
CA THR A 689 7.91 4.60 -6.28
C THR A 689 6.42 4.28 -6.52
N PRO A 690 5.53 5.27 -6.63
CA PRO A 690 4.11 5.05 -6.80
C PRO A 690 3.82 4.20 -8.05
N ARG A 691 2.93 3.19 -7.94
CA ARG A 691 2.56 2.21 -9.00
C ARG A 691 2.25 2.86 -10.35
N HIS A 692 1.66 4.06 -10.35
CA HIS A 692 1.34 4.81 -11.57
C HIS A 692 2.58 5.25 -12.37
N ALA A 693 3.67 5.62 -11.70
CA ALA A 693 4.93 5.98 -12.37
C ALA A 693 5.62 4.75 -13.00
N ALA A 694 5.51 3.59 -12.34
CA ALA A 694 5.99 2.31 -12.86
C ALA A 694 5.18 1.84 -14.08
N LEU A 695 3.85 1.96 -14.05
CA LEU A 695 2.96 1.67 -15.19
C LEU A 695 3.27 2.54 -16.41
N ILE A 696 3.45 3.85 -16.21
CA ILE A 696 3.86 4.76 -17.29
C ILE A 696 5.24 4.38 -17.85
N ARG A 697 6.17 3.91 -17.00
CA ARG A 697 7.49 3.45 -17.43
C ARG A 697 7.39 2.16 -18.24
N LEU A 698 6.61 1.18 -17.77
CA LEU A 698 6.33 -0.08 -18.46
C LEU A 698 5.72 0.18 -19.84
N PHE A 699 4.71 1.04 -19.91
CA PHE A 699 4.06 1.40 -21.17
C PHE A 699 5.06 2.01 -22.18
N ARG A 700 5.98 2.86 -21.72
CA ARG A 700 7.02 3.47 -22.57
C ARG A 700 8.08 2.47 -23.04
N VAL A 701 8.49 1.54 -22.17
CA VAL A 701 9.44 0.48 -22.53
C VAL A 701 8.79 -0.47 -23.54
N ALA A 702 7.56 -0.92 -23.28
CA ALA A 702 6.77 -1.72 -24.21
C ALA A 702 6.63 -1.02 -25.57
N GLN A 703 6.37 0.29 -25.59
CA GLN A 703 6.26 1.06 -26.81
C GLN A 703 7.57 1.14 -27.61
N GLN A 704 8.73 1.23 -26.95
CA GLN A 704 10.04 1.19 -27.62
C GLN A 704 10.35 -0.20 -28.18
N VAL A 705 10.01 -1.26 -27.44
CA VAL A 705 10.18 -2.64 -27.88
C VAL A 705 9.30 -2.94 -29.09
N VAL A 706 8.02 -2.54 -29.05
CA VAL A 706 7.07 -2.68 -30.17
C VAL A 706 7.55 -1.91 -31.41
N ALA A 707 8.11 -0.70 -31.23
CA ALA A 707 8.64 0.10 -32.32
C ALA A 707 9.82 -0.57 -33.05
N ILE A 708 10.74 -1.20 -32.29
CA ILE A 708 11.89 -1.91 -32.85
C ILE A 708 11.45 -3.25 -33.46
N ALA A 709 10.54 -3.97 -32.78
CA ALA A 709 9.99 -5.23 -33.26
C ALA A 709 9.28 -5.09 -34.61
N GLY A 710 8.56 -3.98 -34.84
CA GLY A 710 7.93 -3.69 -36.13
C GLY A 710 8.94 -3.60 -37.28
N ILE A 711 10.07 -2.91 -37.07
CA ILE A 711 11.14 -2.80 -38.07
C ILE A 711 11.78 -4.18 -38.33
N VAL A 712 12.09 -4.93 -37.27
CA VAL A 712 12.68 -6.27 -37.37
C VAL A 712 11.75 -7.21 -38.15
N LEU A 713 10.45 -7.19 -37.82
CA LEU A 713 9.45 -7.97 -38.54
C LEU A 713 9.35 -7.55 -40.02
N SER A 714 9.42 -6.25 -40.32
CA SER A 714 9.41 -5.77 -41.71
C SER A 714 10.61 -6.25 -42.53
N ILE A 715 11.78 -6.37 -41.91
CA ILE A 715 12.99 -6.92 -42.54
C ILE A 715 12.83 -8.43 -42.78
N VAL A 716 12.32 -9.18 -41.80
CA VAL A 716 12.05 -10.62 -41.95
C VAL A 716 11.05 -10.88 -43.08
N VAL A 717 10.00 -10.08 -43.18
CA VAL A 717 9.00 -10.16 -44.26
C VAL A 717 9.61 -9.85 -45.62
N LEU A 718 10.50 -8.85 -45.69
CA LEU A 718 11.23 -8.53 -46.92
C LEU A 718 12.11 -9.70 -47.39
N ILE A 719 12.68 -10.47 -46.46
CA ILE A 719 13.50 -11.65 -46.75
C ILE A 719 12.64 -12.82 -47.25
N ILE A 720 11.47 -13.05 -46.65
CA ILE A 720 10.57 -14.16 -47.01
C ILE A 720 9.81 -13.89 -48.33
N ALA A 721 9.37 -12.64 -48.55
CA ALA A 721 8.56 -12.24 -49.70
C ALA A 721 9.05 -10.91 -50.30
N PRO A 722 10.13 -10.93 -51.12
CA PRO A 722 10.71 -9.72 -51.70
C PRO A 722 9.84 -9.20 -52.85
N THR A 723 9.00 -8.22 -52.53
CA THR A 723 8.17 -7.49 -53.50
C THR A 723 8.53 -6.00 -53.45
N ILE A 724 8.21 -5.27 -54.53
CA ILE A 724 8.38 -3.81 -54.55
C ILE A 724 7.60 -3.16 -53.39
N PHE A 725 6.42 -3.68 -53.07
CA PHE A 725 5.58 -3.20 -51.98
C PHE A 725 6.21 -3.43 -50.59
N THR A 726 6.72 -4.64 -50.31
CA THR A 726 7.38 -4.94 -49.01
C THR A 726 8.67 -4.14 -48.83
N THR A 727 9.38 -3.86 -49.92
CA THR A 727 10.58 -2.99 -49.91
C THR A 727 10.22 -1.55 -49.57
N ILE A 728 9.20 -0.97 -50.22
CA ILE A 728 8.75 0.41 -49.96
C ILE A 728 8.25 0.54 -48.52
N MET A 729 7.48 -0.42 -48.01
CA MET A 729 6.96 -0.39 -46.64
C MET A 729 8.06 -0.45 -45.58
N CYS A 730 9.09 -1.29 -45.76
CA CYS A 730 10.25 -1.35 -44.87
C CYS A 730 10.99 0.00 -44.83
N VAL A 731 11.23 0.62 -45.99
CA VAL A 731 11.88 1.94 -46.09
C VAL A 731 11.04 3.02 -45.40
N VAL A 732 9.71 3.03 -45.59
CA VAL A 732 8.82 3.99 -44.93
C VAL A 732 8.86 3.84 -43.41
N GLN A 733 8.86 2.62 -42.86
CA GLN A 733 8.94 2.41 -41.41
C GLN A 733 10.27 2.92 -40.82
N ILE A 734 11.39 2.68 -41.52
CA ILE A 734 12.70 3.19 -41.09
C ILE A 734 12.71 4.72 -41.10
N ILE A 735 12.17 5.35 -42.15
CA ILE A 735 12.08 6.82 -42.25
C ILE A 735 11.20 7.38 -41.13
N VAL A 736 10.04 6.79 -40.86
CA VAL A 736 9.14 7.22 -39.78
C VAL A 736 9.81 7.05 -38.42
N TYR A 737 10.47 5.94 -38.15
CA TYR A 737 11.22 5.72 -36.91
C TYR A 737 12.31 6.78 -36.70
N LEU A 738 13.11 7.07 -37.74
CA LEU A 738 14.15 8.09 -37.69
C LEU A 738 13.56 9.50 -37.52
N LEU A 739 12.45 9.80 -38.20
CA LEU A 739 11.75 11.07 -38.09
C LEU A 739 11.20 11.27 -36.67
N VAL A 740 10.53 10.26 -36.10
CA VAL A 740 10.01 10.29 -34.72
C VAL A 740 11.15 10.43 -33.72
N ARG A 741 12.23 9.66 -33.88
CA ARG A 741 13.42 9.76 -33.02
C ARG A 741 14.06 11.15 -33.08
N ARG A 742 14.07 11.78 -34.26
CA ARG A 742 14.56 13.15 -34.47
C ARG A 742 13.64 14.19 -33.83
N LEU A 743 12.32 14.07 -34.02
CA LEU A 743 11.32 14.98 -33.49
C LEU A 743 11.13 14.84 -31.97
N ALA A 744 11.34 13.65 -31.40
CA ALA A 744 11.25 13.40 -29.97
C ALA A 744 12.39 14.08 -29.18
N ARG A 745 13.55 14.35 -29.79
CA ARG A 745 14.62 15.13 -29.15
C ARG A 745 14.19 16.59 -29.03
N VAL A 746 14.06 17.08 -27.79
CA VAL A 746 13.78 18.49 -27.50
C VAL A 746 15.10 19.21 -27.30
N ARG A 747 15.33 20.34 -28.00
CA ARG A 747 16.47 21.23 -27.72
C ARG A 747 16.23 21.97 -26.40
N LYS A 748 17.29 22.23 -25.63
CA LYS A 748 17.20 23.09 -24.44
C LYS A 748 16.84 24.52 -24.89
N PRO A 749 15.86 25.19 -24.27
CA PRO A 749 15.57 26.59 -24.58
C PRO A 749 16.72 27.50 -24.14
N LYS A 750 16.96 28.61 -24.86
CA LYS A 750 17.90 29.67 -24.45
C LYS A 750 17.34 30.32 -23.18
N GLY A 751 18.12 30.31 -22.10
CA GLY A 751 17.70 30.79 -20.77
C GLY A 751 18.41 32.06 -20.28
N TRP A 752 19.20 32.73 -21.13
CA TRP A 752 20.04 33.87 -20.75
C TRP A 752 19.97 35.01 -21.78
N GLY A 753 20.13 36.25 -21.30
CA GLY A 753 20.25 37.47 -22.10
C GLY A 753 21.69 37.95 -22.17
N ILE A 754 21.98 38.87 -23.09
CA ILE A 754 23.30 39.44 -23.32
C ILE A 754 23.24 40.96 -23.24
N VAL A 755 24.12 41.55 -22.43
CA VAL A 755 24.43 42.98 -22.45
C VAL A 755 25.60 43.19 -23.40
N TYR A 756 25.41 44.06 -24.38
CA TYR A 756 26.43 44.36 -25.39
C TYR A 756 26.54 45.85 -25.64
N ASP A 757 27.68 46.27 -26.17
CA ASP A 757 27.96 47.65 -26.53
C ASP A 757 27.15 48.05 -27.76
N GLU A 758 26.49 49.21 -27.71
CA GLU A 758 25.57 49.63 -28.76
C GLU A 758 26.27 49.84 -30.12
N VAL A 759 27.52 50.29 -30.13
CA VAL A 759 28.28 50.62 -31.33
C VAL A 759 29.07 49.40 -31.81
N THR A 760 29.91 48.84 -30.95
CA THR A 760 30.84 47.75 -31.31
C THR A 760 30.17 46.39 -31.39
N LYS A 761 28.95 46.25 -30.82
CA LYS A 761 28.21 44.99 -30.66
C LYS A 761 28.98 43.92 -29.86
N GLN A 762 30.05 44.30 -29.19
CA GLN A 762 30.83 43.40 -28.33
C GLN A 762 30.13 43.22 -26.97
N PRO A 763 30.25 42.05 -26.34
CA PRO A 763 29.65 41.80 -25.03
C PRO A 763 30.29 42.66 -23.92
N VAL A 764 29.46 43.19 -23.01
CA VAL A 764 29.90 44.05 -21.89
C VAL A 764 29.85 43.29 -20.57
N SER A 765 31.02 42.94 -20.05
CA SER A 765 31.17 42.17 -18.81
C SER A 765 31.10 43.02 -17.54
N ASN A 766 30.79 42.38 -16.40
CA ASN A 766 30.69 43.01 -15.09
C ASN A 766 29.72 44.21 -15.07
N THR A 767 28.63 44.12 -15.84
CA THR A 767 27.50 45.05 -15.78
C THR A 767 26.60 44.64 -14.63
N VAL A 768 26.22 45.60 -13.79
CA VAL A 768 25.27 45.38 -12.69
C VAL A 768 23.87 45.44 -13.25
N VAL A 769 23.19 44.30 -13.28
CA VAL A 769 21.81 44.17 -13.73
C VAL A 769 20.91 44.00 -12.51
N ARG A 770 19.92 44.87 -12.35
CA ARG A 770 18.98 44.83 -11.20
C ARG A 770 17.56 44.66 -11.68
N LEU A 771 16.86 43.69 -11.10
CA LEU A 771 15.46 43.39 -11.39
C LEU A 771 14.56 44.01 -10.32
N PHE A 772 13.51 44.69 -10.74
CA PHE A 772 12.58 45.37 -9.86
C PHE A 772 11.11 45.04 -10.16
N GLU A 773 10.29 45.09 -9.12
CA GLU A 773 8.84 45.12 -9.23
C GLU A 773 8.35 46.58 -9.40
N PRO A 774 7.52 46.90 -10.41
CA PRO A 774 7.17 48.28 -10.75
C PRO A 774 6.25 48.95 -9.72
N VAL A 775 5.40 48.19 -9.01
CA VAL A 775 4.38 48.76 -8.11
C VAL A 775 5.01 49.41 -6.87
N TYR A 776 5.94 48.72 -6.22
CA TYR A 776 6.58 49.17 -4.98
C TYR A 776 8.05 49.55 -5.15
N ASN A 777 8.55 49.57 -6.39
CA ASN A 777 9.95 49.78 -6.70
C ASN A 777 10.89 48.80 -5.94
N LYS A 778 10.39 47.60 -5.65
CA LYS A 778 11.08 46.62 -4.81
C LYS A 778 12.20 45.98 -5.61
N LEU A 779 13.43 46.09 -5.13
CA LEU A 779 14.56 45.35 -5.68
C LEU A 779 14.39 43.86 -5.37
N ILE A 780 14.28 43.04 -6.42
CA ILE A 780 14.10 41.60 -6.30
C ILE A 780 15.45 40.89 -6.29
N GLU A 781 16.27 41.13 -7.31
CA GLU A 781 17.56 40.46 -7.48
C GLU A 781 18.56 41.39 -8.20
N THR A 782 19.84 41.24 -7.87
CA THR A 782 20.95 41.87 -8.59
C THR A 782 21.91 40.80 -9.09
N VAL A 783 22.27 40.86 -10.37
CA VAL A 783 23.19 39.93 -11.03
C VAL A 783 24.26 40.71 -11.78
N LEU A 784 25.48 40.18 -11.78
CA LEU A 784 26.58 40.68 -12.58
C LEU A 784 26.69 39.90 -13.89
N THR A 785 26.94 40.59 -15.00
CA THR A 785 27.20 39.92 -16.27
C THR A 785 28.56 39.23 -16.30
N ASP A 786 28.63 38.07 -16.95
CA ASP A 786 29.88 37.33 -17.14
C ASP A 786 30.83 38.00 -18.16
N ARG A 787 31.98 37.37 -18.45
CA ARG A 787 32.96 37.86 -19.45
C ARG A 787 32.38 38.04 -20.86
N PHE A 788 31.23 37.44 -21.15
CA PHE A 788 30.51 37.53 -22.41
C PHE A 788 29.20 38.33 -22.27
N GLY A 789 29.06 39.15 -21.23
CA GLY A 789 27.91 40.02 -21.03
C GLY A 789 26.62 39.28 -20.66
N ARG A 790 26.69 38.00 -20.28
CA ARG A 790 25.51 37.17 -20.08
C ARG A 790 24.93 37.31 -18.68
N TYR A 791 23.61 37.28 -18.59
CA TYR A 791 22.86 37.27 -17.33
C TYR A 791 21.53 36.53 -17.49
N ALA A 792 20.89 36.16 -16.38
CA ALA A 792 19.55 35.60 -16.37
C ALA A 792 18.88 35.83 -15.01
N PHE A 793 17.57 36.06 -15.02
CA PHE A 793 16.72 36.03 -13.82
C PHE A 793 15.62 34.99 -13.97
N LEU A 794 15.20 34.37 -12.87
CA LEU A 794 13.99 33.54 -12.86
C LEU A 794 12.83 34.38 -12.32
N VAL A 795 11.83 34.63 -13.16
CA VAL A 795 10.69 35.48 -12.78
C VAL A 795 9.38 34.73 -12.82
N GLY A 796 8.54 34.97 -11.80
CA GLY A 796 7.17 34.47 -11.75
C GLY A 796 6.21 35.33 -12.57
N PRO A 797 4.91 34.98 -12.61
CA PRO A 797 3.91 35.71 -13.38
C PRO A 797 3.56 37.06 -12.74
N SER A 798 4.26 38.10 -13.18
CA SER A 798 4.05 39.50 -12.75
C SER A 798 4.64 40.46 -13.78
N GLN A 799 4.52 41.76 -13.54
CA GLN A 799 5.22 42.80 -14.29
C GLN A 799 6.54 43.15 -13.59
N TYR A 800 7.58 43.41 -14.39
CA TYR A 800 8.91 43.75 -13.91
C TYR A 800 9.52 44.88 -14.71
N TYR A 801 10.60 45.46 -14.20
CA TYR A 801 11.52 46.24 -15.00
C TYR A 801 12.97 45.96 -14.59
N VAL A 802 13.91 46.25 -15.49
CA VAL A 802 15.33 45.94 -15.27
C VAL A 802 16.18 47.19 -15.53
N SER A 803 17.11 47.48 -14.62
CA SER A 803 18.16 48.49 -14.82
C SER A 803 19.51 47.84 -15.11
N TYR A 804 20.28 48.42 -16.01
CA TYR A 804 21.60 47.98 -16.42
C TYR A 804 22.59 49.13 -16.17
N SER A 805 23.54 48.90 -15.26
CA SER A 805 24.49 49.92 -14.81
C SER A 805 25.93 49.41 -14.92
N LYS A 806 26.78 50.20 -15.59
CA LYS A 806 28.20 49.90 -15.78
C LYS A 806 28.98 51.22 -15.82
N PRO A 807 30.07 51.38 -15.05
CA PRO A 807 30.94 52.56 -15.17
C PRO A 807 31.47 52.72 -16.61
N GLY A 808 31.44 53.95 -17.13
CA GLY A 808 31.79 54.26 -18.53
C GLY A 808 30.63 54.11 -19.53
N TYR A 809 29.48 53.60 -19.09
CA TYR A 809 28.27 53.48 -19.91
C TYR A 809 27.12 54.28 -19.28
N THR A 810 26.20 54.75 -20.13
CA THR A 810 24.97 55.37 -19.66
C THR A 810 24.03 54.31 -19.09
N GLU A 811 23.50 54.53 -17.88
CA GLU A 811 22.55 53.60 -17.26
C GLU A 811 21.30 53.46 -18.12
N LYS A 812 20.88 52.22 -18.35
CA LYS A 812 19.72 51.90 -19.17
C LYS A 812 18.65 51.23 -18.35
N LEU A 813 17.41 51.68 -18.50
CA LEU A 813 16.26 51.13 -17.80
C LEU A 813 15.21 50.63 -18.81
N VAL A 814 14.79 49.38 -18.67
CA VAL A 814 13.82 48.72 -19.55
C VAL A 814 12.55 48.45 -18.77
N ARG A 815 11.48 49.22 -19.06
CA ARG A 815 10.15 49.09 -18.43
C ARG A 815 9.01 49.39 -19.43
N PRO A 816 7.84 48.73 -19.34
CA PRO A 816 7.54 47.54 -18.52
C PRO A 816 7.91 46.24 -19.24
N ILE A 817 8.16 45.19 -18.46
CA ILE A 817 8.34 43.82 -18.96
C ILE A 817 7.23 42.97 -18.34
N ASP A 818 6.27 42.55 -19.16
CA ASP A 818 5.06 41.88 -18.69
C ASP A 818 5.15 40.34 -18.81
N PHE A 819 5.12 39.66 -17.67
CA PHE A 819 5.01 38.20 -17.55
C PHE A 819 3.70 37.75 -16.90
N SER A 820 2.74 38.65 -16.64
CA SER A 820 1.48 38.37 -15.92
C SER A 820 0.62 37.29 -16.59
N THR A 821 0.71 37.14 -17.91
CA THR A 821 -0.06 36.15 -18.70
C THR A 821 0.55 34.74 -18.68
N ARG A 822 1.75 34.57 -18.10
CA ARG A 822 2.40 33.25 -18.01
C ARG A 822 1.86 32.49 -16.80
N THR A 823 1.75 31.17 -16.92
CA THR A 823 1.33 30.29 -15.80
C THR A 823 2.51 29.63 -15.10
N GLU A 824 3.66 29.53 -15.78
CA GLU A 824 4.91 29.00 -15.27
C GLU A 824 5.98 30.10 -15.20
N PRO A 825 6.90 30.06 -14.23
CA PRO A 825 8.00 30.99 -14.18
C PRO A 825 8.89 30.83 -15.40
N THR A 826 9.44 31.94 -15.85
CA THR A 826 10.20 32.00 -17.10
C THR A 826 11.53 32.71 -16.84
N ALA A 827 12.57 32.31 -17.56
CA ALA A 827 13.83 33.04 -17.51
C ALA A 827 13.66 34.41 -18.19
N LEU A 828 13.87 35.50 -17.45
CA LEU A 828 13.98 36.85 -18.00
C LEU A 828 15.40 37.03 -18.51
N ALA A 829 15.51 37.14 -19.83
CA ALA A 829 16.74 36.98 -20.59
C ALA A 829 16.72 37.90 -21.82
N LEU A 830 16.78 39.22 -21.60
CA LEU A 830 16.72 40.21 -22.69
C LEU A 830 18.12 40.51 -23.23
N ASP A 831 18.25 40.61 -24.54
CA ASP A 831 19.49 41.11 -25.17
C ASP A 831 19.41 42.65 -25.22
N VAL A 832 20.30 43.36 -24.52
CA VAL A 832 20.20 44.81 -24.31
C VAL A 832 21.49 45.54 -24.70
N PRO A 833 21.41 46.57 -25.58
CA PRO A 833 22.56 47.41 -25.90
C PRO A 833 22.79 48.49 -24.83
N LEU A 834 24.03 48.76 -24.46
CA LEU A 834 24.46 49.90 -23.64
C LEU A 834 25.26 50.90 -24.48
N ALA A 835 24.91 52.19 -24.36
CA ALA A 835 25.66 53.29 -24.97
C ALA A 835 26.78 53.75 -24.03
N GLU A 836 27.99 53.97 -24.58
CA GLU A 836 29.08 54.61 -23.83
C GLU A 836 28.62 55.98 -23.32
N ALA A 837 29.03 56.33 -22.10
CA ALA A 837 28.74 57.63 -21.52
C ALA A 837 29.58 58.69 -22.26
N ALA A 838 28.94 59.78 -22.71
CA ALA A 838 29.67 60.89 -23.30
C ALA A 838 30.68 61.43 -22.28
N GLU A 839 31.97 61.40 -22.64
CA GLU A 839 33.06 61.91 -21.80
C GLU A 839 32.80 63.40 -21.50
N VAL A 840 32.45 63.72 -20.25
CA VAL A 840 32.36 65.11 -19.80
C VAL A 840 33.78 65.63 -19.68
N VAL A 841 34.29 66.18 -20.79
CA VAL A 841 35.50 66.99 -20.80
C VAL A 841 35.21 68.22 -19.95
N VAL A 842 35.57 68.17 -18.66
CA VAL A 842 35.62 69.35 -17.81
C VAL A 842 36.78 70.20 -18.31
N LYS A 843 36.50 71.12 -19.25
CA LYS A 843 37.39 72.24 -19.51
C LYS A 843 37.45 73.07 -18.23
N THR A 844 38.55 72.96 -17.52
CA THR A 844 38.94 73.92 -16.48
C THR A 844 39.27 75.22 -17.19
N GLU A 845 38.36 76.19 -17.20
CA GLU A 845 38.71 77.59 -17.48
C GLU A 845 39.35 78.19 -16.21
N VAL A 846 40.52 78.79 -16.40
CA VAL A 846 41.34 79.48 -15.41
C VAL A 846 40.72 80.82 -15.03
#